data_AF-A0A9D1KC60-F1
#
_entry.id   AF-A0A9D1KC60-F1
#
_cell.length_a   1.000
_cell.length_b   1.000
_cell.length_c   1.000
_cell.angle_alpha   90.00
_cell.angle_beta   90.00
_cell.angle_gamma   90.00
#
_symmetry.space_group_name_H-M   'P 1'
#
loop_
_entity.id
_entity.type
_entity.pdbx_description
1 polymer ?
#
loop_
_entity_poly.entity_id
_entity_poly.type
_entity_poly.pdbx_seq_one_letter_code
_entity_poly.pdbx_strand_id
1 'polypeptide(L)'
;MKNKKCIILNLWIFFLISPFMVMAQMPQIETLDRGIVAVNMSKKEGQKKNGIFLSWRFLDSDDKTTAFNVYRDGKLLTETPLTTVTNYTDTEGTTSSEYVIETLVGGKVTKRDTVKEIWPNIYKQIPLDRPKPGITPPYSVTVGGKLEDYPNGQFYSYTPNDCSVGDVDGDGKYEIIVKWDPTNSRDNSQRGYTGEVYLDCYKLDGQKLWRINLGKNIRAGAHYTQFMVYDLDGDGKAEVACKTAPGTIDGKGNYVLMNDDDPTKDYRADGKNAGIVTSGPEYLTVFNGETGAEIVTVEYSPRRGNSKDWGKDDYFNRSERYLACIAYLDGVHPSLVMCRGYYQRTALVAYDFDGKNLTQRWIHDSTTDGKGAYGQGNHNLSVGDVDDDGYDEIIYGACAIDQDGKLLYRTGMGHGDAIHFSDLDPDIDGLEVFSPHEDKSAKYGFDIHEAGTGKIIYGEFTGSDVGRGIAADIDPTSRGFEFWSSANNNIYDCRGNVLYTGGRPSVNFRIYWDGDLQDELLDGDKIDKWNPEKKQTERIFTPYQYSSASTCNGTKKTPCLQADLFGDWREELVLWNGSDSSSLVIFTTTYDSDYRLVTPMHDHVYRMGIAWQNVAYNQPPHLGYYIGDGIDPTAARLVKTGEGNLVQNIEVGEQIETISYTWINADGVEINGRLPKGITVDIDAAQSSVTISGIPEEVGTFEYSIDTHGGTTDISLPGTITVRKQTVLTEVAVFHFDETSGTTAQNKISGEAAAHDLTPTWTNGVKGNAISFPGIRGYMAQSHYDALNMGTGSFSIALWFKSAGADNIDWYLFHKGSHTANASIGATGKWIGIQYKNNNLTFGIDDNVTKTNLDVAASDYFDNEWHFLTCVRDSANRQIIMYIDGEVVGSKADGTGNIFETEDMVIGNCNVNFNTPFQGAIDELVIYTGALSAVKVRNLYEEQRPSGAIDATTMSVTQRVKVYPTTFSDQITVTLDGLESENVSFIIHSASGMEMYNRSYFAEKHSPLTISGLNEWVNGLYTLTVITSEGTFTRKLIKE
;
A
#
# COMPACT_ATOMS: atom_id res chain seq x y z
N MET A 1 76.09 -18.46 -25.80
CA MET A 1 75.94 -19.69 -25.00
C MET A 1 75.75 -19.31 -23.54
N LYS A 2 74.54 -19.43 -22.98
CA LYS A 2 74.29 -19.67 -21.54
C LYS A 2 72.79 -19.61 -21.25
N ASN A 3 72.29 -20.73 -20.70
CA ASN A 3 70.98 -20.91 -20.08
C ASN A 3 70.68 -19.81 -19.05
N LYS A 4 69.45 -19.31 -19.04
CA LYS A 4 68.85 -18.67 -17.86
C LYS A 4 67.48 -19.27 -17.60
N LYS A 5 67.35 -19.83 -16.40
CA LYS A 5 66.13 -20.34 -15.79
C LYS A 5 65.14 -19.20 -15.58
N CYS A 6 63.87 -19.47 -15.90
CA CYS A 6 62.72 -18.61 -15.59
C CYS A 6 62.40 -18.72 -14.09
N ILE A 7 62.29 -17.59 -13.40
CA ILE A 7 61.76 -17.48 -12.04
C ILE A 7 60.34 -16.92 -12.19
N ILE A 8 59.34 -17.71 -11.75
CA ILE A 8 57.94 -17.29 -11.67
C ILE A 8 57.78 -16.53 -10.35
N LEU A 9 57.34 -15.27 -10.44
CA LEU A 9 56.98 -14.42 -9.31
C LEU A 9 55.45 -14.40 -9.22
N ASN A 10 54.89 -14.93 -8.13
CA ASN A 10 53.46 -14.84 -7.83
C ASN A 10 53.12 -13.41 -7.38
N LEU A 11 52.36 -12.67 -8.19
CA LEU A 11 51.66 -11.46 -7.76
C LEU A 11 50.30 -11.86 -7.17
N TRP A 12 50.09 -11.55 -5.90
CA TRP A 12 48.77 -11.54 -5.28
C TRP A 12 48.05 -10.25 -5.68
N ILE A 13 46.94 -10.36 -6.39
CA ILE A 13 46.03 -9.27 -6.71
C ILE A 13 45.00 -9.20 -5.57
N PHE A 14 45.09 -8.15 -4.74
CA PHE A 14 43.98 -7.77 -3.87
C PHE A 14 42.90 -7.12 -4.74
N PHE A 15 41.73 -7.78 -4.86
CA PHE A 15 40.52 -7.13 -5.33
C PHE A 15 40.03 -6.19 -4.22
N LEU A 16 40.20 -4.89 -4.41
CA LEU A 16 39.44 -3.87 -3.70
C LEU A 16 38.00 -3.94 -4.24
N ILE A 17 37.12 -4.58 -3.47
CA ILE A 17 35.67 -4.43 -3.65
C ILE A 17 35.36 -3.02 -3.13
N SER A 18 35.12 -2.08 -4.05
CA SER A 18 34.54 -0.79 -3.67
C SER A 18 33.12 -1.08 -3.18
N PRO A 19 32.70 -0.59 -2.00
CA PRO A 19 31.29 -0.62 -1.64
C PRO A 19 30.55 0.20 -2.71
N PHE A 20 29.55 -0.41 -3.35
CA PHE A 20 28.58 0.34 -4.13
C PHE A 20 27.80 1.19 -3.13
N MET A 21 28.01 2.51 -3.16
CA MET A 21 27.09 3.46 -2.53
C MET A 21 25.74 3.30 -3.25
N VAL A 22 24.75 2.81 -2.52
CA VAL A 22 23.35 2.97 -2.90
C VAL A 22 23.05 4.46 -2.64
N MET A 23 22.82 5.23 -3.71
CA MET A 23 22.43 6.64 -3.58
C MET A 23 20.99 6.71 -3.10
N ALA A 24 20.71 7.55 -2.10
CA ALA A 24 19.34 7.89 -1.72
C ALA A 24 18.68 8.69 -2.85
N GLN A 25 17.51 8.27 -3.32
CA GLN A 25 16.69 9.00 -4.31
C GLN A 25 15.54 9.68 -3.57
N MET A 26 15.25 10.95 -3.90
CA MET A 26 14.08 11.64 -3.36
C MET A 26 12.82 11.20 -4.12
N PRO A 27 11.63 11.23 -3.48
CA PRO A 27 10.37 11.05 -4.17
C PRO A 27 10.26 11.94 -5.40
N GLN A 28 9.80 11.36 -6.50
CA GLN A 28 9.48 12.09 -7.71
C GLN A 28 8.44 13.17 -7.43
N ILE A 29 8.66 14.39 -7.94
CA ILE A 29 7.71 15.50 -7.87
C ILE A 29 7.59 16.16 -9.25
N GLU A 30 6.42 16.67 -9.59
CA GLU A 30 6.18 17.38 -10.85
C GLU A 30 7.01 18.68 -10.91
N THR A 31 7.59 18.99 -12.08
CA THR A 31 8.31 20.26 -12.27
C THR A 31 7.33 21.34 -12.70
N LEU A 32 6.83 22.12 -11.75
CA LEU A 32 5.84 23.16 -12.03
C LEU A 32 6.46 24.53 -12.37
N ASP A 33 5.78 25.26 -13.26
CA ASP A 33 6.07 26.67 -13.50
C ASP A 33 5.52 27.55 -12.37
N ARG A 34 5.71 28.87 -12.48
CA ARG A 34 5.31 29.81 -11.45
C ARG A 34 3.79 29.96 -11.29
N GLY A 35 2.99 29.38 -12.20
CA GLY A 35 1.53 29.35 -12.13
C GLY A 35 0.90 30.73 -12.05
N ILE A 36 1.47 31.76 -12.67
CA ILE A 36 1.02 33.13 -12.40
C ILE A 36 -0.38 33.36 -12.98
N VAL A 37 -1.32 33.77 -12.14
CA VAL A 37 -2.66 34.19 -12.54
C VAL A 37 -2.88 35.66 -12.18
N ALA A 38 -3.57 36.39 -13.06
CA ALA A 38 -3.93 37.78 -12.85
C ALA A 38 -5.40 38.00 -13.18
N VAL A 39 -6.15 38.56 -12.24
CA VAL A 39 -7.61 38.62 -12.27
C VAL A 39 -8.07 40.05 -12.01
N ASN A 40 -8.93 40.57 -12.90
CA ASN A 40 -9.57 41.86 -12.70
C ASN A 40 -10.73 41.75 -11.69
N MET A 41 -10.55 42.39 -10.53
CA MET A 41 -11.54 42.49 -9.46
C MET A 41 -12.52 43.64 -9.72
N SER A 42 -13.83 43.36 -9.73
CA SER A 42 -14.86 44.38 -9.91
C SER A 42 -15.81 44.51 -8.71
N LYS A 43 -16.26 45.74 -8.38
CA LYS A 43 -17.26 45.99 -7.31
C LYS A 43 -18.59 45.23 -7.45
N LYS A 44 -18.91 44.71 -8.63
CA LYS A 44 -20.16 43.98 -8.87
C LYS A 44 -20.14 42.56 -8.28
N GLU A 45 -18.98 42.09 -7.86
CA GLU A 45 -18.67 40.69 -7.51
C GLU A 45 -18.53 40.49 -5.98
N GLY A 46 -19.08 41.41 -5.17
CA GLY A 46 -19.04 41.31 -3.71
C GLY A 46 -17.67 41.57 -3.08
N GLN A 47 -16.64 41.85 -3.89
CA GLN A 47 -15.28 42.07 -3.46
C GLN A 47 -15.06 43.49 -2.90
N LYS A 48 -14.29 43.59 -1.81
CA LYS A 48 -14.06 44.86 -1.07
C LYS A 48 -13.14 45.84 -1.82
N LYS A 49 -12.39 45.37 -2.82
CA LYS A 49 -11.35 46.13 -3.55
C LYS A 49 -11.59 46.08 -5.07
N ASN A 50 -11.06 47.09 -5.77
CA ASN A 50 -10.99 47.16 -7.24
C ASN A 50 -9.53 47.09 -7.65
N GLY A 51 -9.23 46.47 -8.80
CA GLY A 51 -7.87 46.40 -9.34
C GLY A 51 -7.58 45.06 -10.01
N ILE A 52 -6.30 44.75 -10.20
CA ILE A 52 -5.85 43.44 -10.63
C ILE A 52 -5.27 42.70 -9.42
N PHE A 53 -5.83 41.54 -9.10
CA PHE A 53 -5.27 40.59 -8.16
C PHE A 53 -4.29 39.69 -8.90
N LEU A 54 -3.09 39.50 -8.36
CA LEU A 54 -2.10 38.55 -8.86
C LEU A 54 -1.80 37.53 -7.77
N SER A 55 -1.65 36.26 -8.16
CA SER A 55 -1.07 35.22 -7.30
C SER A 55 -0.19 34.28 -8.12
N TRP A 56 0.74 33.60 -7.43
CA TRP A 56 1.70 32.68 -8.04
C TRP A 56 2.25 31.68 -7.03
N ARG A 57 2.85 30.60 -7.54
CA ARG A 57 3.28 29.48 -6.70
C ARG A 57 4.55 29.84 -5.93
N PHE A 58 4.60 29.43 -4.67
CA PHE A 58 5.86 29.11 -4.01
C PHE A 58 6.11 27.62 -4.23
N LEU A 59 7.26 27.27 -4.80
CA LEU A 59 7.59 25.90 -5.17
C LEU A 59 8.42 25.27 -4.06
N ASP A 60 8.31 23.96 -3.88
CA ASP A 60 9.15 23.24 -2.89
C ASP A 60 10.65 23.34 -3.22
N SER A 61 10.98 23.55 -4.49
CA SER A 61 12.34 23.80 -5.00
C SER A 61 12.83 25.24 -4.85
N ASP A 62 11.99 26.17 -4.36
CA ASP A 62 12.42 27.53 -4.07
C ASP A 62 13.35 27.55 -2.85
N ASP A 63 14.47 28.26 -2.96
CA ASP A 63 15.41 28.45 -1.85
C ASP A 63 14.76 29.23 -0.70
N LYS A 64 15.19 28.97 0.54
CA LYS A 64 14.76 29.69 1.76
C LYS A 64 14.85 31.22 1.67
N THR A 65 15.72 31.77 0.82
CA THR A 65 15.90 33.21 0.60
C THR A 65 15.06 33.77 -0.55
N THR A 66 14.18 32.96 -1.15
CA THR A 66 13.37 33.34 -2.30
C THR A 66 12.40 34.47 -1.96
N ALA A 67 12.42 35.49 -2.80
CA ALA A 67 11.57 36.68 -2.72
C ALA A 67 11.06 37.10 -4.11
N PHE A 68 10.04 37.95 -4.14
CA PHE A 68 9.40 38.36 -5.40
C PHE A 68 9.24 39.88 -5.51
N ASN A 69 9.51 40.43 -6.69
CA ASN A 69 9.13 41.77 -7.08
C ASN A 69 7.99 41.74 -8.10
N VAL A 70 7.06 42.69 -8.00
CA VAL A 70 5.95 42.84 -8.96
C VAL A 70 6.11 44.13 -9.73
N TYR A 71 6.04 44.05 -11.05
CA TYR A 71 6.08 45.21 -11.95
C TYR A 71 4.77 45.32 -12.71
N ARG A 72 4.33 46.57 -12.97
CA ARG A 72 3.29 46.90 -13.95
C ARG A 72 3.85 47.88 -14.97
N ASP A 73 3.72 47.57 -16.26
CA ASP A 73 4.15 48.44 -17.37
C ASP A 73 5.60 48.94 -17.21
N GLY A 74 6.48 48.08 -16.70
CA GLY A 74 7.88 48.38 -16.39
C GLY A 74 8.14 49.17 -15.09
N LYS A 75 7.10 49.58 -14.35
CA LYS A 75 7.20 50.24 -13.05
C LYS A 75 7.17 49.19 -11.93
N LEU A 76 8.17 49.19 -11.04
CA LEU A 76 8.17 48.40 -9.82
C LEU A 76 7.03 48.85 -8.90
N LEU A 77 6.22 47.91 -8.43
CA LEU A 77 5.10 48.14 -7.51
C LEU A 77 5.46 47.78 -6.06
N THR A 78 6.36 46.83 -5.86
CA THR A 78 6.81 46.36 -4.54
C THR A 78 8.11 47.07 -4.14
N GLU A 79 8.02 48.12 -3.33
CA GLU A 79 9.21 48.88 -2.87
C GLU A 79 10.22 48.02 -2.10
N THR A 80 9.73 46.97 -1.43
CA THR A 80 10.51 45.89 -0.84
C THR A 80 10.10 44.57 -1.47
N PRO A 81 11.04 43.65 -1.76
CA PRO A 81 10.68 42.31 -2.23
C PRO A 81 9.72 41.60 -1.27
N LEU A 82 8.72 40.92 -1.82
CA LEU A 82 7.76 40.12 -1.08
C LEU A 82 8.43 38.82 -0.62
N THR A 83 8.45 38.59 0.69
CA THR A 83 9.11 37.43 1.33
C THR A 83 8.17 36.59 2.18
N THR A 84 6.90 36.97 2.32
CA THR A 84 5.94 36.28 3.20
C THR A 84 4.62 35.96 2.50
N VAL A 85 4.45 36.40 1.25
CA VAL A 85 3.24 36.21 0.45
C VAL A 85 3.63 35.94 -1.00
N THR A 86 2.77 35.24 -1.72
CA THR A 86 2.87 35.07 -3.19
C THR A 86 1.59 35.55 -3.89
N ASN A 87 0.98 36.59 -3.33
CA ASN A 87 -0.07 37.36 -3.96
C ASN A 87 0.21 38.87 -3.88
N TYR A 88 -0.47 39.63 -4.74
CA TYR A 88 -0.41 41.08 -4.76
C TYR A 88 -1.64 41.70 -5.41
N THR A 89 -2.26 42.67 -4.75
CA THR A 89 -3.35 43.47 -5.30
C THR A 89 -2.85 44.82 -5.82
N ASP A 90 -2.93 45.03 -7.14
CA ASP A 90 -2.71 46.34 -7.77
C ASP A 90 -4.04 47.07 -8.01
N THR A 91 -4.33 48.05 -7.15
CA THR A 91 -5.56 48.87 -7.24
C THR A 91 -5.61 49.86 -8.40
N GLU A 92 -4.47 50.15 -9.03
CA GLU A 92 -4.37 51.05 -10.19
C GLU A 92 -4.33 50.29 -11.53
N GLY A 93 -4.13 48.97 -11.46
CA GLY A 93 -4.07 48.09 -12.61
C GLY A 93 -5.37 48.03 -13.42
N THR A 94 -5.24 47.74 -14.71
CA THR A 94 -6.38 47.49 -15.60
C THR A 94 -6.14 46.23 -16.43
N THR A 95 -7.16 45.77 -17.15
CA THR A 95 -7.04 44.65 -18.09
C THR A 95 -6.12 44.94 -19.29
N SER A 96 -5.64 46.18 -19.45
CA SER A 96 -4.64 46.54 -20.46
C SER A 96 -3.22 46.66 -19.90
N SER A 97 -3.05 46.47 -18.60
CA SER A 97 -1.73 46.48 -17.96
C SER A 97 -0.92 45.25 -18.34
N GLU A 98 0.41 45.37 -18.34
CA GLU A 98 1.34 44.25 -18.44
C GLU A 98 2.04 44.06 -17.11
N TYR A 99 2.03 42.84 -16.56
CA TYR A 99 2.71 42.52 -15.31
C TYR A 99 3.92 41.63 -15.53
N VAL A 100 4.93 41.79 -14.66
CA VAL A 100 6.08 40.89 -14.57
C VAL A 100 6.31 40.55 -13.10
N ILE A 101 6.45 39.25 -12.83
CA ILE A 101 6.91 38.73 -11.54
C ILE A 101 8.40 38.43 -11.67
N GLU A 102 9.21 39.04 -10.81
CA GLU A 102 10.66 38.86 -10.77
C GLU A 102 11.03 38.07 -9.51
N THR A 103 11.60 36.87 -9.70
CA THR A 103 12.09 36.01 -8.61
C THR A 103 13.51 36.41 -8.23
N LEU A 104 13.76 36.53 -6.93
CA LEU A 104 15.06 36.82 -6.35
C LEU A 104 15.48 35.68 -5.42
N VAL A 105 16.75 35.25 -5.50
CA VAL A 105 17.38 34.31 -4.56
C VAL A 105 18.64 34.97 -4.01
N GLY A 106 18.81 35.00 -2.69
CA GLY A 106 19.91 35.71 -2.03
C GLY A 106 19.97 37.20 -2.41
N GLY A 107 18.80 37.81 -2.67
CA GLY A 107 18.68 39.20 -3.12
C GLY A 107 19.09 39.47 -4.59
N LYS A 108 19.37 38.42 -5.38
CA LYS A 108 19.72 38.54 -6.81
C LYS A 108 18.59 38.02 -7.68
N VAL A 109 18.28 38.75 -8.75
CA VAL A 109 17.28 38.33 -9.74
C VAL A 109 17.75 37.05 -10.44
N THR A 110 16.95 35.99 -10.35
CA THR A 110 17.20 34.70 -11.01
C THR A 110 16.24 34.46 -12.18
N LYS A 111 15.00 34.97 -12.11
CA LYS A 111 13.97 34.78 -13.13
C LYS A 111 13.06 36.00 -13.27
N ARG A 112 12.50 36.20 -14.46
CA ARG A 112 11.42 37.15 -14.74
C ARG A 112 10.36 36.45 -15.58
N ASP A 113 9.14 36.41 -15.07
CA ASP A 113 7.99 35.79 -15.71
C ASP A 113 6.97 36.88 -16.06
N THR A 114 6.69 37.05 -17.36
CA THR A 114 5.67 37.98 -17.84
C THR A 114 4.28 37.35 -17.76
N VAL A 115 3.33 38.09 -17.19
CA VAL A 115 1.93 37.69 -17.13
C VAL A 115 1.33 37.78 -18.53
N LYS A 116 0.94 36.64 -19.08
CA LYS A 116 0.47 36.54 -20.48
C LYS A 116 -0.99 36.98 -20.66
N GLU A 117 -1.81 36.87 -19.62
CA GLU A 117 -3.25 37.10 -19.69
C GLU A 117 -3.74 37.70 -18.36
N ILE A 118 -4.63 38.70 -18.45
CA ILE A 118 -5.40 39.21 -17.31
C ILE A 118 -6.86 38.82 -17.53
N TRP A 119 -7.41 38.04 -16.62
CA TRP A 119 -8.79 37.60 -16.72
C TRP A 119 -9.73 38.77 -16.46
N PRO A 120 -10.77 38.97 -17.29
CA PRO A 120 -11.68 40.10 -17.14
C PRO A 120 -12.58 40.00 -15.90
N ASN A 121 -12.67 38.80 -15.32
CA ASN A 121 -13.45 38.40 -14.16
C ASN A 121 -12.73 37.24 -13.44
N ILE A 122 -13.26 36.81 -12.30
CA ILE A 122 -12.65 35.82 -11.40
C ILE A 122 -12.64 34.37 -11.91
N TYR A 123 -13.01 34.17 -13.17
CA TYR A 123 -13.09 32.83 -13.73
C TYR A 123 -12.58 32.81 -15.15
N LYS A 124 -12.10 31.65 -15.58
CA LYS A 124 -11.81 31.35 -16.98
C LYS A 124 -12.76 30.30 -17.50
N GLN A 125 -13.29 30.54 -18.70
CA GLN A 125 -14.13 29.57 -19.38
C GLN A 125 -13.31 28.84 -20.45
N ILE A 126 -13.27 27.51 -20.38
CA ILE A 126 -12.61 26.65 -21.36
C ILE A 126 -13.70 26.03 -22.25
N PRO A 127 -13.77 26.37 -23.54
CA PRO A 127 -14.71 25.73 -24.45
C PRO A 127 -14.29 24.28 -24.71
N LEU A 128 -15.25 23.37 -24.69
CA LEU A 128 -15.04 21.94 -24.91
C LEU A 128 -15.74 21.48 -26.20
N ASP A 129 -15.14 20.50 -26.86
CA ASP A 129 -15.70 19.81 -28.02
C ASP A 129 -16.72 18.74 -27.56
N ARG A 130 -17.95 19.16 -27.22
CA ARG A 130 -18.99 18.26 -26.71
C ARG A 130 -19.24 17.05 -27.64
N PRO A 131 -19.16 15.79 -27.14
CA PRO A 131 -19.49 14.62 -27.94
C PRO A 131 -20.92 14.67 -28.48
N LYS A 132 -21.13 14.07 -29.66
CA LYS A 132 -22.45 14.03 -30.29
C LYS A 132 -23.42 13.21 -29.45
N PRO A 133 -24.70 13.61 -29.34
CA PRO A 133 -25.72 12.81 -28.68
C PRO A 133 -25.95 11.48 -29.43
N GLY A 134 -26.53 10.51 -28.73
CA GLY A 134 -26.75 9.16 -29.25
C GLY A 134 -28.10 8.56 -28.87
N ILE A 135 -28.35 7.38 -29.40
CA ILE A 135 -29.51 6.55 -29.06
C ILE A 135 -28.99 5.14 -28.73
N THR A 136 -29.40 4.58 -27.60
CA THR A 136 -29.01 3.21 -27.20
C THR A 136 -29.68 2.16 -28.11
N PRO A 137 -29.27 0.89 -28.05
CA PRO A 137 -30.14 -0.20 -28.52
C PRO A 137 -31.51 -0.18 -27.80
N PRO A 138 -32.57 -0.74 -28.40
CA PRO A 138 -33.86 -0.92 -27.73
C PRO A 138 -33.77 -1.80 -26.48
N TYR A 139 -34.49 -1.44 -25.41
CA TYR A 139 -34.55 -2.23 -24.18
C TYR A 139 -35.76 -1.89 -23.31
N SER A 140 -36.09 -2.79 -22.38
CA SER A 140 -37.10 -2.55 -21.33
C SER A 140 -36.58 -3.11 -20.01
N VAL A 141 -36.59 -2.31 -18.95
CA VAL A 141 -36.10 -2.68 -17.61
C VAL A 141 -36.97 -2.06 -16.53
N THR A 142 -36.96 -2.64 -15.33
CA THR A 142 -37.63 -2.05 -14.17
C THR A 142 -36.59 -1.45 -13.22
N VAL A 143 -36.64 -0.14 -13.01
CA VAL A 143 -35.76 0.60 -12.08
C VAL A 143 -36.62 1.23 -10.98
N GLY A 144 -36.32 0.93 -9.72
CA GLY A 144 -37.09 1.47 -8.58
C GLY A 144 -38.59 1.13 -8.64
N GLY A 145 -38.94 -0.04 -9.18
CA GLY A 145 -40.33 -0.46 -9.37
C GLY A 145 -41.07 0.21 -10.54
N LYS A 146 -40.41 1.04 -11.34
CA LYS A 146 -40.96 1.68 -12.53
C LYS A 146 -40.42 1.01 -13.80
N LEU A 147 -41.31 0.64 -14.71
CA LEU A 147 -40.94 0.17 -16.04
C LEU A 147 -40.40 1.35 -16.85
N GLU A 148 -39.15 1.26 -17.27
CA GLU A 148 -38.54 2.08 -18.30
C GLU A 148 -38.53 1.26 -19.59
N ASP A 149 -39.31 1.69 -20.59
CA ASP A 149 -39.49 0.98 -21.86
C ASP A 149 -39.08 1.87 -23.03
N TYR A 150 -38.05 1.45 -23.76
CA TYR A 150 -37.43 2.18 -24.87
C TYR A 150 -37.38 1.30 -26.13
N PRO A 151 -38.53 1.06 -26.80
CA PRO A 151 -38.61 0.16 -27.97
C PRO A 151 -37.84 0.67 -29.21
N ASN A 152 -37.48 1.96 -29.24
CA ASN A 152 -36.67 2.57 -30.30
C ASN A 152 -35.28 3.01 -29.78
N GLY A 153 -34.88 2.54 -28.59
CA GLY A 153 -33.69 3.03 -27.90
C GLY A 153 -33.94 4.31 -27.12
N GLN A 154 -33.12 4.54 -26.09
CA GLN A 154 -33.15 5.74 -25.26
C GLN A 154 -32.23 6.80 -25.86
N PHE A 155 -32.74 8.01 -26.07
CA PHE A 155 -31.91 9.16 -26.40
C PHE A 155 -31.05 9.59 -25.20
N TYR A 156 -29.80 9.95 -25.46
CA TYR A 156 -28.92 10.56 -24.48
C TYR A 156 -28.03 11.64 -25.12
N SER A 157 -27.58 12.59 -24.30
CA SER A 157 -26.56 13.58 -24.63
C SER A 157 -25.40 13.48 -23.64
N TYR A 158 -24.46 14.42 -23.66
CA TYR A 158 -23.27 14.44 -22.80
C TYR A 158 -23.16 15.70 -21.96
N THR A 159 -22.65 15.57 -20.74
CA THR A 159 -22.24 16.69 -19.86
C THR A 159 -20.80 16.46 -19.41
N PRO A 160 -19.98 17.52 -19.27
CA PRO A 160 -18.70 17.37 -18.58
C PRO A 160 -18.94 16.86 -17.15
N ASN A 161 -18.02 16.04 -16.66
CA ASN A 161 -18.14 15.37 -15.37
C ASN A 161 -16.80 15.44 -14.61
N ASP A 162 -16.43 14.41 -13.86
CA ASP A 162 -15.19 14.39 -13.09
C ASP A 162 -13.98 14.67 -13.98
N CYS A 163 -13.03 15.43 -13.44
CA CYS A 163 -11.77 15.78 -14.09
C CYS A 163 -10.59 15.37 -13.20
N SER A 164 -9.42 15.27 -13.83
CA SER A 164 -8.12 15.18 -13.16
C SER A 164 -7.11 16.01 -13.96
N VAL A 165 -5.88 16.13 -13.45
CA VAL A 165 -4.84 16.98 -14.03
C VAL A 165 -3.48 16.28 -14.08
N GLY A 166 -2.68 16.69 -15.05
CA GLY A 166 -1.27 16.32 -15.20
C GLY A 166 -0.63 17.23 -16.23
N ASP A 167 0.66 17.51 -16.07
CA ASP A 167 1.45 18.19 -17.09
C ASP A 167 1.80 17.17 -18.17
N VAL A 168 1.07 17.17 -19.27
CA VAL A 168 1.19 16.08 -20.25
C VAL A 168 2.26 16.33 -21.30
N ASP A 169 2.80 17.55 -21.38
CA ASP A 169 3.85 17.91 -22.34
C ASP A 169 5.14 18.44 -21.71
N GLY A 170 5.22 18.48 -20.38
CA GLY A 170 6.41 18.80 -19.59
C GLY A 170 6.72 20.31 -19.60
N ASP A 171 5.72 21.15 -19.78
CA ASP A 171 5.88 22.61 -19.86
C ASP A 171 5.74 23.34 -18.50
N GLY A 172 5.45 22.57 -17.45
CA GLY A 172 5.25 22.99 -16.07
C GLY A 172 3.83 23.44 -15.75
N LYS A 173 2.85 23.18 -16.62
CA LYS A 173 1.45 23.54 -16.43
C LYS A 173 0.55 22.33 -16.56
N TYR A 174 -0.51 22.35 -15.79
CA TYR A 174 -1.51 21.31 -15.87
C TYR A 174 -2.39 21.45 -17.11
N GLU A 175 -2.55 20.34 -17.82
CA GLU A 175 -3.71 20.07 -18.64
C GLU A 175 -4.84 19.48 -17.80
N ILE A 176 -6.09 19.66 -18.27
CA ILE A 176 -7.27 19.07 -17.64
C ILE A 176 -7.75 17.89 -18.48
N ILE A 177 -7.81 16.72 -17.85
CA ILE A 177 -8.42 15.51 -18.40
C ILE A 177 -9.88 15.51 -17.97
N VAL A 178 -10.79 15.53 -18.95
CA VAL A 178 -12.24 15.66 -18.74
C VAL A 178 -12.95 14.36 -19.06
N LYS A 179 -13.64 13.77 -18.08
CA LYS A 179 -14.60 12.69 -18.33
C LYS A 179 -15.92 13.27 -18.83
N TRP A 180 -16.41 12.76 -19.94
CA TRP A 180 -17.75 13.04 -20.44
C TRP A 180 -18.72 11.95 -19.98
N ASP A 181 -19.75 12.36 -19.23
CA ASP A 181 -20.79 11.44 -18.76
C ASP A 181 -22.03 11.55 -19.66
N PRO A 182 -22.54 10.43 -20.21
CA PRO A 182 -23.80 10.44 -20.93
C PRO A 182 -24.96 10.65 -19.95
N THR A 183 -25.99 11.39 -20.35
CA THR A 183 -27.16 11.73 -19.51
C THR A 183 -28.01 10.53 -19.06
N ASN A 184 -27.65 9.32 -19.48
CA ASN A 184 -28.26 8.06 -19.08
C ASN A 184 -27.28 7.10 -18.39
N SER A 185 -26.17 7.61 -17.85
CA SER A 185 -25.27 6.88 -16.96
C SER A 185 -26.03 6.28 -15.78
N ARG A 186 -25.49 5.20 -15.18
CA ARG A 186 -26.21 4.39 -14.21
C ARG A 186 -25.35 4.03 -13.02
N ASP A 187 -25.93 4.07 -11.83
CA ASP A 187 -25.40 3.33 -10.69
C ASP A 187 -25.45 1.81 -10.97
N ASN A 188 -24.58 1.04 -10.32
CA ASN A 188 -24.48 -0.41 -10.46
C ASN A 188 -25.78 -1.15 -10.09
N SER A 189 -26.59 -0.60 -9.18
CA SER A 189 -27.91 -1.13 -8.84
C SER A 189 -28.94 -0.98 -9.96
N GLN A 190 -28.69 -0.11 -10.95
CA GLN A 190 -29.63 0.22 -12.00
C GLN A 190 -29.31 -0.51 -13.32
N ARG A 191 -30.36 -0.89 -14.05
CA ARG A 191 -30.28 -1.54 -15.37
C ARG A 191 -30.59 -0.56 -16.48
N GLY A 192 -30.21 -0.93 -17.70
CA GLY A 192 -30.34 -0.10 -18.89
C GLY A 192 -28.98 0.16 -19.54
N TYR A 193 -29.02 0.32 -20.86
CA TYR A 193 -27.86 0.71 -21.67
C TYR A 193 -27.46 2.15 -21.37
N THR A 194 -26.16 2.42 -21.40
CA THR A 194 -25.59 3.76 -21.29
C THR A 194 -24.99 4.20 -22.63
N GLY A 195 -24.82 5.51 -22.81
CA GLY A 195 -23.87 6.02 -23.80
C GLY A 195 -22.44 5.57 -23.51
N GLU A 196 -21.54 5.83 -24.46
CA GLU A 196 -20.11 5.56 -24.32
C GLU A 196 -19.46 6.60 -23.40
N VAL A 197 -18.37 6.26 -22.73
CA VAL A 197 -17.60 7.22 -21.93
C VAL A 197 -16.46 7.79 -22.80
N TYR A 198 -16.24 9.10 -22.72
CA TYR A 198 -15.09 9.75 -23.38
C TYR A 198 -14.18 10.40 -22.34
N LEU A 199 -12.87 10.34 -22.58
CA LEU A 199 -11.88 11.16 -21.90
C LEU A 199 -11.29 12.11 -22.92
N ASP A 200 -11.27 13.41 -22.62
CA ASP A 200 -10.57 14.42 -23.42
C ASP A 200 -9.42 15.01 -22.61
N CYS A 201 -8.40 15.54 -23.29
CA CYS A 201 -7.38 16.38 -22.67
C CYS A 201 -7.40 17.79 -23.29
N TYR A 202 -7.40 18.82 -22.43
CA TYR A 202 -7.38 20.22 -22.83
C TYR A 202 -6.29 20.99 -22.09
N LYS A 203 -5.54 21.82 -22.82
CA LYS A 203 -4.78 22.92 -22.21
C LYS A 203 -5.73 23.98 -21.64
N LEU A 204 -5.25 24.75 -20.68
CA LEU A 204 -6.03 25.82 -20.03
C LEU A 204 -6.46 26.96 -20.98
N ASP A 205 -5.87 27.05 -22.18
CA ASP A 205 -6.29 27.98 -23.22
C ASP A 205 -7.45 27.48 -24.11
N GLY A 206 -7.92 26.25 -23.88
CA GLY A 206 -8.99 25.61 -24.65
C GLY A 206 -8.53 24.79 -25.84
N GLN A 207 -7.22 24.65 -26.06
CA GLN A 207 -6.71 23.70 -27.04
C GLN A 207 -7.02 22.27 -26.59
N LYS A 208 -7.87 21.58 -27.36
CA LYS A 208 -8.05 20.13 -27.25
C LYS A 208 -6.83 19.41 -27.82
N LEU A 209 -6.21 18.53 -27.03
CA LEU A 209 -5.11 17.69 -27.51
C LEU A 209 -5.64 16.41 -28.16
N TRP A 210 -6.57 15.71 -27.50
CA TRP A 210 -7.11 14.43 -27.98
C TRP A 210 -8.45 14.06 -27.35
N ARG A 211 -9.03 12.94 -27.82
CA ARG A 211 -10.18 12.24 -27.24
C ARG A 211 -9.96 10.73 -27.27
N ILE A 212 -10.08 10.08 -26.12
CA ILE A 212 -10.23 8.61 -26.00
C ILE A 212 -11.73 8.30 -25.92
N ASN A 213 -12.18 7.32 -26.69
CA ASN A 213 -13.52 6.74 -26.60
C ASN A 213 -13.42 5.36 -25.94
N LEU A 214 -13.93 5.18 -24.72
CA LEU A 214 -13.87 3.89 -24.03
C LEU A 214 -14.79 2.83 -24.66
N GLY A 215 -15.73 3.27 -25.51
CA GLY A 215 -16.57 2.41 -26.32
C GLY A 215 -17.67 1.71 -25.52
N LYS A 216 -18.51 0.96 -26.24
CA LYS A 216 -19.71 0.31 -25.69
C LYS A 216 -19.46 -0.69 -24.56
N ASN A 217 -18.25 -1.25 -24.46
CA ASN A 217 -17.91 -2.31 -23.52
C ASN A 217 -17.35 -1.77 -22.19
N ILE A 218 -17.35 -0.44 -22.00
CA ILE A 218 -17.18 0.22 -20.72
C ILE A 218 -18.48 0.96 -20.39
N ARG A 219 -19.13 0.58 -19.30
CA ARG A 219 -20.42 1.16 -18.89
C ARG A 219 -20.21 2.51 -18.21
N ALA A 220 -21.09 3.47 -18.45
CA ALA A 220 -21.00 4.78 -17.84
C ALA A 220 -21.67 4.84 -16.45
N GLY A 221 -20.95 5.41 -15.49
CA GLY A 221 -21.42 5.66 -14.12
C GLY A 221 -20.24 5.88 -13.18
N ALA A 222 -20.52 6.43 -11.99
CA ALA A 222 -19.50 6.80 -11.00
C ALA A 222 -18.53 5.65 -10.65
N HIS A 223 -19.03 4.43 -10.55
CA HIS A 223 -18.26 3.29 -10.03
C HIS A 223 -17.53 2.48 -11.10
N TYR A 224 -17.57 2.89 -12.38
CA TYR A 224 -16.94 2.16 -13.50
C TYR A 224 -15.55 2.70 -13.84
N THR A 225 -15.49 3.78 -14.62
CA THR A 225 -14.22 4.33 -15.10
C THR A 225 -13.58 5.18 -14.01
N GLN A 226 -12.52 4.63 -13.42
CA GLN A 226 -11.56 5.34 -12.59
C GLN A 226 -10.32 5.57 -13.46
N PHE A 227 -9.98 6.83 -13.74
CA PHE A 227 -8.86 7.20 -14.60
C PHE A 227 -7.80 7.95 -13.81
N MET A 228 -6.57 7.45 -13.80
CA MET A 228 -5.45 8.08 -13.11
C MET A 228 -4.64 8.93 -14.09
N VAL A 229 -4.24 10.11 -13.66
CA VAL A 229 -3.41 11.04 -14.44
C VAL A 229 -2.17 11.37 -13.61
N TYR A 230 -1.02 10.90 -14.07
CA TYR A 230 0.24 11.00 -13.32
C TYR A 230 1.41 10.70 -14.25
N ASP A 231 2.57 11.29 -13.98
CA ASP A 231 3.85 10.92 -14.59
C ASP A 231 4.32 9.61 -13.95
N LEU A 232 3.99 8.48 -14.56
CA LEU A 232 4.17 7.17 -13.95
C LEU A 232 5.60 6.63 -14.10
N ASP A 233 6.35 7.10 -15.10
CA ASP A 233 7.71 6.62 -15.41
C ASP A 233 8.83 7.62 -15.05
N GLY A 234 8.46 8.84 -14.66
CA GLY A 234 9.38 9.90 -14.24
C GLY A 234 10.05 10.64 -15.39
N ASP A 235 9.48 10.61 -16.60
CA ASP A 235 10.02 11.34 -17.76
C ASP A 235 9.71 12.86 -17.75
N GLY A 236 8.91 13.31 -16.78
CA GLY A 236 8.45 14.68 -16.62
C GLY A 236 7.12 14.98 -17.31
N LYS A 237 6.42 13.98 -17.83
CA LYS A 237 5.11 14.10 -18.48
C LYS A 237 4.12 13.11 -17.90
N ALA A 238 2.89 13.56 -17.69
CA ALA A 238 1.84 12.70 -17.19
C ALA A 238 1.28 11.75 -18.27
N GLU A 239 1.05 10.49 -17.89
CA GLU A 239 0.22 9.52 -18.59
C GLU A 239 -1.24 9.59 -18.13
N VAL A 240 -2.10 8.87 -18.85
CA VAL A 240 -3.46 8.55 -18.40
C VAL A 240 -3.61 7.04 -18.34
N ALA A 241 -3.98 6.47 -17.19
CA ALA A 241 -4.20 5.04 -17.03
C ALA A 241 -5.63 4.74 -16.60
N CYS A 242 -6.32 3.81 -17.28
CA CYS A 242 -7.65 3.38 -16.87
C CYS A 242 -8.04 2.00 -17.43
N LYS A 243 -9.14 1.45 -16.90
CA LYS A 243 -9.76 0.23 -17.40
C LYS A 243 -10.38 0.46 -18.79
N THR A 244 -10.02 -0.40 -19.74
CA THR A 244 -10.50 -0.37 -21.14
C THR A 244 -11.05 -1.74 -21.55
N ALA A 245 -11.52 -1.85 -22.80
CA ALA A 245 -12.11 -3.08 -23.35
C ALA A 245 -12.02 -3.08 -24.89
N PRO A 246 -12.27 -4.21 -25.58
CA PRO A 246 -12.42 -4.21 -27.03
C PRO A 246 -13.44 -3.17 -27.47
N GLY A 247 -13.08 -2.36 -28.46
CA GLY A 247 -13.88 -1.24 -28.95
C GLY A 247 -13.55 0.10 -28.31
N THR A 248 -12.66 0.14 -27.31
CA THR A 248 -11.97 1.38 -26.92
C THR A 248 -11.14 1.89 -28.11
N ILE A 249 -11.17 3.21 -28.34
CA ILE A 249 -10.42 3.92 -29.38
C ILE A 249 -9.54 4.97 -28.70
N ASP A 250 -8.24 4.92 -28.95
CA ASP A 250 -7.24 5.83 -28.40
C ASP A 250 -7.33 7.25 -29.02
N GLY A 251 -6.52 8.17 -28.50
CA GLY A 251 -6.43 9.56 -28.96
C GLY A 251 -5.94 9.75 -30.40
N LYS A 252 -5.38 8.70 -31.03
CA LYS A 252 -4.97 8.68 -32.45
C LYS A 252 -6.01 8.01 -33.36
N GLY A 253 -7.08 7.46 -32.80
CA GLY A 253 -8.14 6.78 -33.55
C GLY A 253 -7.89 5.28 -33.78
N ASN A 254 -6.95 4.66 -33.07
CA ASN A 254 -6.67 3.23 -33.14
C ASN A 254 -7.51 2.48 -32.11
N TYR A 255 -7.93 1.26 -32.43
CA TYR A 255 -8.55 0.39 -31.43
C TYR A 255 -7.49 -0.13 -30.45
N VAL A 256 -7.80 -0.04 -29.16
CA VAL A 256 -7.04 -0.72 -28.10
C VAL A 256 -7.44 -2.19 -28.09
N LEU A 257 -6.49 -3.08 -28.37
CA LEU A 257 -6.75 -4.51 -28.53
C LEU A 257 -5.61 -5.35 -27.96
N MET A 258 -5.98 -6.39 -27.22
CA MET A 258 -5.07 -7.49 -26.89
C MET A 258 -5.33 -8.66 -27.83
N ASN A 259 -4.27 -9.35 -28.22
CA ASN A 259 -4.35 -10.57 -29.04
C ASN A 259 -5.21 -10.39 -30.31
N ASP A 260 -6.14 -11.31 -30.56
CA ASP A 260 -7.07 -11.35 -31.70
C ASP A 260 -8.50 -10.93 -31.32
N ASP A 261 -8.66 -10.15 -30.24
CA ASP A 261 -9.97 -9.69 -29.80
C ASP A 261 -10.68 -8.81 -30.85
N ASP A 262 -12.00 -8.99 -30.97
CA ASP A 262 -12.83 -8.29 -31.95
C ASP A 262 -13.30 -6.92 -31.40
N PRO A 263 -12.82 -5.79 -31.95
CA PRO A 263 -13.21 -4.45 -31.49
C PRO A 263 -14.70 -4.14 -31.72
N THR A 264 -15.39 -4.90 -32.56
CA THR A 264 -16.79 -4.65 -32.92
C THR A 264 -17.78 -5.35 -31.98
N LYS A 265 -17.31 -6.37 -31.25
CA LYS A 265 -18.12 -7.24 -30.42
C LYS A 265 -18.79 -6.47 -29.28
N ASP A 266 -20.04 -6.81 -29.02
CA ASP A 266 -20.87 -6.18 -28.00
C ASP A 266 -21.08 -7.16 -26.84
N TYR A 267 -20.50 -6.83 -25.69
CA TYR A 267 -20.57 -7.65 -24.49
C TYR A 267 -21.63 -7.17 -23.50
N ARG A 268 -22.44 -6.18 -23.88
CA ARG A 268 -23.57 -5.71 -23.09
C ARG A 268 -24.68 -6.77 -23.13
N ALA A 269 -25.15 -7.17 -21.95
CA ALA A 269 -26.24 -8.11 -21.80
C ALA A 269 -27.59 -7.48 -22.17
N ASP A 270 -28.59 -8.34 -22.35
CA ASP A 270 -30.00 -8.01 -22.54
C ASP A 270 -30.86 -8.49 -21.35
N GLY A 271 -32.18 -8.41 -21.49
CA GLY A 271 -33.14 -8.91 -20.50
C GLY A 271 -32.97 -8.30 -19.11
N LYS A 272 -32.87 -9.15 -18.07
CA LYS A 272 -32.77 -8.70 -16.67
C LYS A 272 -31.50 -7.91 -16.35
N ASN A 273 -30.45 -8.10 -17.17
CA ASN A 273 -29.14 -7.44 -17.02
C ASN A 273 -28.88 -6.46 -18.16
N ALA A 274 -29.93 -5.96 -18.83
CA ALA A 274 -29.79 -5.11 -20.01
C ALA A 274 -28.81 -3.95 -19.78
N GLY A 275 -27.83 -3.82 -20.68
CA GLY A 275 -26.82 -2.76 -20.67
C GLY A 275 -25.65 -2.95 -19.70
N ILE A 276 -25.60 -4.05 -18.93
CA ILE A 276 -24.42 -4.42 -18.14
C ILE A 276 -23.44 -5.18 -19.03
N VAL A 277 -22.14 -4.89 -18.92
CA VAL A 277 -21.09 -5.67 -19.57
C VAL A 277 -20.77 -6.88 -18.69
N THR A 278 -21.36 -8.04 -18.99
CA THR A 278 -21.31 -9.22 -18.10
C THR A 278 -20.26 -10.25 -18.52
N SER A 279 -19.57 -10.04 -19.64
CA SER A 279 -18.62 -10.97 -20.24
C SER A 279 -17.61 -10.21 -21.11
N GLY A 280 -16.72 -10.93 -21.79
CA GLY A 280 -15.68 -10.35 -22.62
C GLY A 280 -14.43 -9.97 -21.83
N PRO A 281 -13.32 -9.75 -22.54
CA PRO A 281 -12.06 -9.38 -21.94
C PRO A 281 -12.13 -7.97 -21.36
N GLU A 282 -11.33 -7.75 -20.33
CA GLU A 282 -11.17 -6.47 -19.65
C GLU A 282 -9.69 -6.12 -19.66
N TYR A 283 -9.37 -4.87 -19.96
CA TYR A 283 -8.01 -4.41 -20.13
C TYR A 283 -7.68 -3.32 -19.12
N LEU A 284 -6.40 -3.16 -18.82
CA LEU A 284 -5.82 -1.96 -18.20
C LEU A 284 -4.87 -1.35 -19.22
N THR A 285 -5.04 -0.06 -19.52
CA THR A 285 -4.25 0.63 -20.55
C THR A 285 -3.62 1.89 -19.98
N VAL A 286 -2.34 2.09 -20.29
CA VAL A 286 -1.63 3.35 -20.10
C VAL A 286 -1.59 4.06 -21.45
N PHE A 287 -2.04 5.31 -21.46
CA PHE A 287 -2.06 6.19 -22.61
C PHE A 287 -1.05 7.31 -22.41
N ASN A 288 -0.38 7.69 -23.49
CA ASN A 288 0.47 8.87 -23.51
C ASN A 288 -0.38 10.13 -23.28
N GLY A 289 -0.06 10.93 -22.28
CA GLY A 289 -0.91 12.08 -21.92
C GLY A 289 -0.93 13.19 -22.97
N GLU A 290 0.14 13.39 -23.75
CA GLU A 290 0.18 14.46 -24.77
C GLU A 290 -0.73 14.13 -25.97
N THR A 291 -0.87 12.84 -26.29
CA THR A 291 -1.48 12.40 -27.55
C THR A 291 -2.71 11.50 -27.39
N GLY A 292 -2.94 10.97 -26.18
CA GLY A 292 -3.95 9.97 -25.87
C GLY A 292 -3.71 8.62 -26.55
N ALA A 293 -2.56 8.41 -27.19
CA ALA A 293 -2.21 7.16 -27.86
C ALA A 293 -2.00 6.06 -26.82
N GLU A 294 -2.42 4.83 -27.13
CA GLU A 294 -2.04 3.66 -26.34
C GLU A 294 -0.51 3.51 -26.29
N ILE A 295 0.06 3.36 -25.10
CA ILE A 295 1.46 2.95 -24.92
C ILE A 295 1.52 1.44 -24.70
N VAL A 296 0.79 0.98 -23.69
CA VAL A 296 0.74 -0.43 -23.30
C VAL A 296 -0.64 -0.80 -22.77
N THR A 297 -1.08 -1.99 -23.14
CA THR A 297 -2.31 -2.60 -22.63
C THR A 297 -2.02 -4.00 -22.11
N VAL A 298 -2.47 -4.25 -20.88
CA VAL A 298 -2.44 -5.56 -20.22
C VAL A 298 -3.85 -5.99 -19.85
N GLU A 299 -4.02 -7.25 -19.43
CA GLU A 299 -5.31 -7.71 -18.94
C GLU A 299 -5.63 -7.05 -17.59
N TYR A 300 -6.88 -6.65 -17.39
CA TYR A 300 -7.31 -6.05 -16.14
C TYR A 300 -7.30 -7.09 -15.01
N SER A 301 -6.45 -6.87 -14.01
CA SER A 301 -6.48 -7.59 -12.74
C SER A 301 -6.97 -6.66 -11.63
N PRO A 302 -7.87 -7.10 -10.74
CA PRO A 302 -8.39 -8.46 -10.64
C PRO A 302 -9.51 -8.74 -11.67
N ARG A 303 -9.48 -9.96 -12.24
CA ARG A 303 -10.45 -10.42 -13.24
C ARG A 303 -11.87 -10.45 -12.67
N ARG A 304 -12.87 -10.32 -13.56
CA ARG A 304 -14.29 -10.40 -13.18
C ARG A 304 -14.65 -11.72 -12.53
N GLY A 305 -14.18 -12.84 -13.10
CA GLY A 305 -14.63 -14.17 -12.69
C GLY A 305 -16.16 -14.30 -12.68
N ASN A 306 -16.71 -15.04 -11.72
CA ASN A 306 -18.15 -15.11 -11.52
C ASN A 306 -18.61 -13.93 -10.65
N SER A 307 -19.63 -13.19 -11.08
CA SER A 307 -20.14 -12.05 -10.31
C SER A 307 -20.59 -12.42 -8.90
N LYS A 308 -21.05 -13.66 -8.67
CA LYS A 308 -21.45 -14.15 -7.35
C LYS A 308 -20.29 -14.23 -6.36
N ASP A 309 -19.04 -14.28 -6.81
CA ASP A 309 -17.87 -14.34 -5.93
C ASP A 309 -17.60 -12.98 -5.28
N TRP A 310 -18.16 -11.89 -5.84
CA TRP A 310 -18.01 -10.52 -5.33
C TRP A 310 -19.03 -10.11 -4.29
N GLY A 311 -20.04 -10.95 -4.07
CA GLY A 311 -20.90 -10.85 -2.90
C GLY A 311 -22.28 -11.43 -3.09
N LYS A 312 -22.31 -12.63 -3.67
CA LYS A 312 -23.48 -13.48 -3.91
C LYS A 312 -24.55 -12.84 -4.80
N ASP A 313 -24.20 -11.81 -5.59
CA ASP A 313 -25.09 -11.24 -6.61
C ASP A 313 -24.76 -11.69 -8.03
N ASP A 314 -25.78 -12.16 -8.76
CA ASP A 314 -25.68 -12.56 -10.19
C ASP A 314 -26.07 -11.42 -11.14
N TYR A 315 -26.14 -10.22 -10.60
CA TYR A 315 -26.62 -9.02 -11.25
C TYR A 315 -25.54 -7.93 -11.33
N PHE A 316 -24.29 -8.32 -11.05
CA PHE A 316 -23.05 -7.60 -11.36
C PHE A 316 -22.93 -6.24 -10.68
N ASN A 317 -23.52 -6.07 -9.50
CA ASN A 317 -23.38 -4.83 -8.76
C ASN A 317 -22.00 -4.75 -8.11
N ARG A 318 -21.67 -5.72 -7.23
CA ARG A 318 -20.43 -5.70 -6.45
C ARG A 318 -19.20 -5.98 -7.29
N SER A 319 -19.34 -6.81 -8.32
CA SER A 319 -18.25 -7.13 -9.25
C SER A 319 -17.86 -5.98 -10.17
N GLU A 320 -18.65 -4.91 -10.26
CA GLU A 320 -18.37 -3.75 -11.11
C GLU A 320 -18.13 -2.49 -10.27
N ARG A 321 -17.69 -2.67 -9.02
CA ARG A 321 -17.27 -1.58 -8.14
C ARG A 321 -15.77 -1.41 -8.24
N TYR A 322 -15.32 -0.31 -8.83
CA TYR A 322 -13.90 -0.04 -9.03
C TYR A 322 -13.47 1.21 -8.28
N LEU A 323 -12.25 1.17 -7.73
CA LEU A 323 -11.49 2.33 -7.25
C LEU A 323 -10.11 2.34 -7.93
N ALA A 324 -9.37 3.43 -7.81
CA ALA A 324 -7.99 3.52 -8.25
C ALA A 324 -7.24 4.60 -7.45
N CYS A 325 -5.92 4.48 -7.34
CA CYS A 325 -5.03 5.54 -6.86
C CYS A 325 -3.64 5.45 -7.50
N ILE A 326 -2.86 6.50 -7.25
CA ILE A 326 -1.41 6.50 -7.33
C ILE A 326 -0.88 6.36 -5.91
N ALA A 327 0.23 5.63 -5.73
CA ALA A 327 0.91 5.44 -4.45
C ALA A 327 2.40 5.18 -4.67
N TYR A 328 3.26 5.76 -3.85
CA TYR A 328 4.72 5.60 -3.91
C TYR A 328 5.13 4.38 -3.08
N LEU A 329 4.84 3.20 -3.61
CA LEU A 329 5.02 1.90 -2.92
C LEU A 329 6.49 1.45 -2.79
N ASP A 330 7.42 2.20 -3.39
CA ASP A 330 8.86 2.09 -3.18
C ASP A 330 9.46 3.36 -2.54
N GLY A 331 8.60 4.29 -2.11
CA GLY A 331 8.97 5.55 -1.47
C GLY A 331 9.55 6.60 -2.43
N VAL A 332 9.67 6.28 -3.72
CA VAL A 332 10.40 7.13 -4.68
C VAL A 332 9.60 7.36 -5.96
N HIS A 333 9.04 6.32 -6.54
CA HIS A 333 8.36 6.33 -7.82
C HIS A 333 6.87 6.01 -7.66
N PRO A 334 6.00 6.64 -8.46
CA PRO A 334 4.57 6.36 -8.42
C PRO A 334 4.22 4.99 -9.01
N SER A 335 3.55 4.17 -8.22
CA SER A 335 2.84 2.97 -8.67
C SER A 335 1.35 3.28 -8.93
N LEU A 336 0.79 2.60 -9.92
CA LEU A 336 -0.65 2.60 -10.22
C LEU A 336 -1.35 1.48 -9.42
N VAL A 337 -2.39 1.79 -8.65
CA VAL A 337 -3.18 0.78 -7.92
C VAL A 337 -4.62 0.75 -8.45
N MET A 338 -5.03 -0.41 -8.98
CA MET A 338 -6.39 -0.63 -9.48
C MET A 338 -7.16 -1.56 -8.54
N CYS A 339 -8.38 -1.16 -8.17
CA CYS A 339 -9.16 -1.86 -7.15
C CYS A 339 -10.49 -2.38 -7.70
N ARG A 340 -10.97 -3.49 -7.16
CA ARG A 340 -12.28 -4.06 -7.47
C ARG A 340 -12.92 -4.63 -6.20
N GLY A 341 -14.20 -4.31 -6.00
CA GLY A 341 -14.98 -4.77 -4.86
C GLY A 341 -14.57 -4.10 -3.54
N TYR A 342 -15.57 -3.94 -2.66
CA TYR A 342 -15.36 -3.41 -1.31
C TYR A 342 -16.49 -3.74 -0.34
N TYR A 343 -17.70 -4.05 -0.83
CA TYR A 343 -18.82 -4.47 0.02
C TYR A 343 -18.64 -5.86 0.66
N GLN A 344 -17.87 -6.75 0.00
CA GLN A 344 -17.61 -8.12 0.41
C GLN A 344 -16.22 -8.51 -0.07
N ARG A 345 -16.08 -9.30 -1.14
CA ARG A 345 -14.75 -9.53 -1.73
C ARG A 345 -14.15 -8.19 -2.14
N THR A 346 -12.88 -8.01 -1.79
CA THR A 346 -12.12 -6.79 -2.01
C THR A 346 -10.77 -7.16 -2.58
N ALA A 347 -10.38 -6.58 -3.70
CA ALA A 347 -9.07 -6.81 -4.27
C ALA A 347 -8.45 -5.52 -4.80
N LEU A 348 -7.14 -5.39 -4.57
CA LEU A 348 -6.30 -4.27 -4.99
C LEU A 348 -5.10 -4.84 -5.73
N VAL A 349 -4.68 -4.21 -6.82
CA VAL A 349 -3.55 -4.67 -7.63
C VAL A 349 -2.68 -3.46 -7.97
N ALA A 350 -1.42 -3.51 -7.53
CA ALA A 350 -0.43 -2.49 -7.82
C ALA A 350 0.37 -2.83 -9.09
N TYR A 351 0.76 -1.80 -9.82
CA TYR A 351 1.55 -1.89 -11.05
C TYR A 351 2.60 -0.78 -11.10
N ASP A 352 3.75 -1.11 -11.65
CA ASP A 352 4.83 -0.17 -11.96
C ASP A 352 4.89 -0.01 -13.49
N PHE A 353 5.10 1.22 -13.96
CA PHE A 353 5.21 1.54 -15.39
C PHE A 353 6.59 2.14 -15.69
N ASP A 354 7.31 1.55 -16.64
CA ASP A 354 8.70 1.95 -16.97
C ASP A 354 8.81 2.81 -18.26
N GLY A 355 7.67 3.39 -18.70
CA GLY A 355 7.55 4.09 -19.97
C GLY A 355 7.18 3.19 -21.16
N LYS A 356 7.21 1.87 -20.97
CA LYS A 356 6.90 0.90 -22.03
C LYS A 356 6.07 -0.29 -21.56
N ASN A 357 6.33 -0.80 -20.37
CA ASN A 357 5.75 -2.01 -19.82
C ASN A 357 5.01 -1.66 -18.53
N LEU A 358 3.81 -2.21 -18.37
CA LEU A 358 3.07 -2.15 -17.13
C LEU A 358 3.23 -3.50 -16.40
N THR A 359 3.96 -3.51 -15.30
CA THR A 359 4.33 -4.72 -14.56
C THR A 359 3.56 -4.78 -13.26
N GLN A 360 2.86 -5.88 -13.01
CA GLN A 360 2.17 -6.07 -11.73
C GLN A 360 3.19 -6.23 -10.59
N ARG A 361 3.09 -5.40 -9.56
CA ARG A 361 3.92 -5.42 -8.35
C ARG A 361 3.40 -6.45 -7.34
N TRP A 362 2.14 -6.34 -6.97
CA TRP A 362 1.47 -7.29 -6.06
C TRP A 362 -0.05 -7.32 -6.28
N ILE A 363 -0.71 -8.30 -5.67
CA ILE A 363 -2.17 -8.39 -5.59
C ILE A 363 -2.59 -8.70 -4.15
N HIS A 364 -3.47 -7.87 -3.62
CA HIS A 364 -4.26 -8.14 -2.42
C HIS A 364 -5.62 -8.69 -2.84
N ASP A 365 -6.06 -9.84 -2.33
CA ASP A 365 -7.39 -10.40 -2.61
C ASP A 365 -8.01 -11.01 -1.35
N SER A 366 -9.00 -10.31 -0.81
CA SER A 366 -9.74 -10.68 0.38
C SER A 366 -11.10 -11.26 0.03
N THR A 367 -11.24 -12.58 0.14
CA THR A 367 -12.44 -13.34 -0.26
C THR A 367 -13.26 -13.87 0.92
N THR A 368 -12.71 -13.83 2.14
CA THR A 368 -13.29 -14.45 3.32
C THR A 368 -13.87 -13.40 4.27
N ASP A 369 -15.15 -13.57 4.60
CA ASP A 369 -15.83 -12.72 5.58
C ASP A 369 -15.08 -12.68 6.91
N GLY A 370 -14.98 -11.49 7.50
CA GLY A 370 -14.25 -11.31 8.74
C GLY A 370 -12.72 -11.30 8.62
N LYS A 371 -12.12 -11.37 7.42
CA LYS A 371 -10.66 -11.36 7.22
C LYS A 371 -10.23 -10.33 6.17
N GLY A 372 -8.96 -9.90 6.24
CA GLY A 372 -8.39 -9.01 5.22
C GLY A 372 -9.17 -7.70 5.08
N ALA A 373 -9.24 -7.18 3.87
CA ALA A 373 -10.04 -6.02 3.50
C ALA A 373 -11.52 -6.36 3.14
N TYR A 374 -11.98 -7.58 3.45
CA TYR A 374 -13.34 -8.00 3.09
C TYR A 374 -14.38 -7.08 3.73
N GLY A 375 -15.22 -6.46 2.90
CA GLY A 375 -16.32 -5.61 3.35
C GLY A 375 -15.91 -4.27 3.98
N GLN A 376 -14.66 -3.83 3.82
CA GLN A 376 -14.13 -2.65 4.52
C GLN A 376 -14.01 -1.39 3.65
N GLY A 377 -13.89 -1.54 2.33
CA GLY A 377 -13.64 -0.39 1.45
C GLY A 377 -14.82 0.56 1.36
N ASN A 378 -14.53 1.83 1.13
CA ASN A 378 -15.52 2.86 0.89
C ASN A 378 -15.81 3.00 -0.62
N HIS A 379 -16.63 3.99 -0.98
CA HIS A 379 -16.71 4.50 -2.35
C HIS A 379 -15.55 5.45 -2.72
N ASN A 380 -14.44 5.35 -2.00
CA ASN A 380 -13.26 6.20 -2.06
C ASN A 380 -12.14 5.51 -1.27
N LEU A 381 -10.96 6.08 -1.34
CA LEU A 381 -9.75 5.64 -0.64
C LEU A 381 -8.86 6.88 -0.40
N SER A 382 -7.81 6.72 0.38
CA SER A 382 -6.75 7.73 0.55
C SER A 382 -5.39 7.04 0.52
N VAL A 383 -4.32 7.82 0.36
CA VAL A 383 -2.96 7.33 0.19
C VAL A 383 -1.98 8.26 0.91
N GLY A 384 -1.02 7.67 1.62
CA GLY A 384 0.10 8.34 2.27
C GLY A 384 0.87 7.36 3.14
N ASP A 385 2.11 7.72 3.50
CA ASP A 385 2.92 7.06 4.52
C ASP A 385 2.27 7.23 5.89
N VAL A 386 1.87 6.11 6.52
CA VAL A 386 1.18 6.12 7.82
C VAL A 386 1.94 5.44 8.94
N ASP A 387 3.08 4.82 8.66
CA ASP A 387 3.92 4.18 9.67
C ASP A 387 5.39 4.68 9.70
N ASP A 388 5.65 5.80 9.02
CA ASP A 388 6.90 6.56 8.95
C ASP A 388 8.05 5.74 8.35
N ASP A 389 7.75 4.76 7.51
CA ASP A 389 8.73 3.91 6.84
C ASP A 389 9.27 4.53 5.53
N GLY A 390 8.60 5.57 5.02
CA GLY A 390 8.91 6.29 3.78
C GLY A 390 8.17 5.78 2.55
N TYR A 391 7.26 4.82 2.69
CA TYR A 391 6.47 4.22 1.63
C TYR A 391 4.99 4.60 1.80
N ASP A 392 4.22 4.59 0.71
CA ASP A 392 2.78 4.86 0.81
C ASP A 392 1.97 3.61 1.14
N GLU A 393 1.03 3.77 2.07
CA GLU A 393 -0.07 2.83 2.31
C GLU A 393 -1.34 3.27 1.59
N ILE A 394 -2.24 2.31 1.34
CA ILE A 394 -3.59 2.58 0.84
C ILE A 394 -4.60 2.49 1.97
N ILE A 395 -5.15 3.63 2.38
CA ILE A 395 -6.30 3.69 3.30
C ILE A 395 -7.57 3.37 2.51
N TYR A 396 -8.01 2.13 2.61
CA TYR A 396 -9.12 1.58 1.87
C TYR A 396 -10.39 1.51 2.75
N GLY A 397 -10.92 2.67 3.11
CA GLY A 397 -12.06 2.81 4.01
C GLY A 397 -11.73 2.38 5.45
N ALA A 398 -12.38 1.34 5.96
CA ALA A 398 -12.22 0.83 7.32
C ALA A 398 -11.02 -0.14 7.50
N CYS A 399 -10.03 -0.07 6.61
CA CYS A 399 -8.78 -0.83 6.68
C CYS A 399 -7.66 -0.10 5.91
N ALA A 400 -6.41 -0.50 6.15
CA ALA A 400 -5.26 -0.06 5.38
C ALA A 400 -4.52 -1.27 4.77
N ILE A 401 -4.04 -1.08 3.54
CA ILE A 401 -3.18 -2.02 2.82
C ILE A 401 -1.77 -1.44 2.81
N ASP A 402 -0.82 -2.26 3.21
CA ASP A 402 0.60 -1.95 3.32
C ASP A 402 1.24 -1.74 1.93
N GLN A 403 2.40 -1.08 1.87
CA GLN A 403 3.15 -0.82 0.63
C GLN A 403 3.45 -2.09 -0.20
N ASP A 404 3.55 -3.25 0.47
CA ASP A 404 3.80 -4.58 -0.11
C ASP A 404 2.53 -5.38 -0.46
N GLY A 405 1.35 -4.80 -0.25
CA GLY A 405 0.05 -5.39 -0.55
C GLY A 405 -0.54 -6.25 0.57
N LYS A 406 0.12 -6.37 1.73
CA LYS A 406 -0.47 -7.03 2.91
C LYS A 406 -1.50 -6.14 3.59
N LEU A 407 -2.33 -6.74 4.45
CA LEU A 407 -3.21 -5.96 5.32
C LEU A 407 -2.36 -5.39 6.46
N LEU A 408 -2.34 -4.07 6.62
CA LEU A 408 -1.73 -3.42 7.78
C LEU A 408 -2.66 -3.52 9.00
N TYR A 409 -3.90 -3.07 8.87
CA TYR A 409 -4.95 -3.27 9.87
C TYR A 409 -6.36 -3.31 9.27
N ARG A 410 -7.31 -3.72 10.12
CA ARG A 410 -8.75 -3.60 9.87
C ARG A 410 -9.46 -3.12 11.13
N THR A 411 -10.24 -2.04 11.04
CA THR A 411 -11.06 -1.55 12.17
C THR A 411 -12.29 -2.43 12.38
N GLY A 412 -12.82 -3.00 11.29
CA GLY A 412 -14.00 -3.85 11.30
C GLY A 412 -15.33 -3.08 11.28
N MET A 413 -15.30 -1.75 11.08
CA MET A 413 -16.51 -0.93 10.97
C MET A 413 -17.24 -1.07 9.63
N GLY A 414 -16.55 -1.60 8.62
CA GLY A 414 -17.13 -1.89 7.31
C GLY A 414 -17.29 -0.65 6.42
N HIS A 415 -18.01 -0.87 5.32
CA HIS A 415 -18.20 0.09 4.24
C HIS A 415 -18.71 1.47 4.68
N GLY A 416 -18.16 2.52 4.07
CA GLY A 416 -18.56 3.92 4.20
C GLY A 416 -18.61 4.69 2.87
N ASP A 417 -19.13 5.92 2.96
CA ASP A 417 -19.46 6.77 1.81
C ASP A 417 -18.53 7.99 1.65
N ALA A 418 -17.67 8.26 2.65
CA ALA A 418 -16.76 9.38 2.74
C ALA A 418 -15.48 9.01 3.49
N ILE A 419 -14.37 9.71 3.25
CA ILE A 419 -13.11 9.50 3.98
C ILE A 419 -12.32 10.81 4.04
N HIS A 420 -11.67 11.06 5.18
CA HIS A 420 -10.80 12.21 5.42
C HIS A 420 -9.52 11.69 6.06
N PHE A 421 -8.38 11.98 5.44
CA PHE A 421 -7.07 11.46 5.82
C PHE A 421 -6.05 12.60 5.79
N SER A 422 -5.47 12.92 6.95
CA SER A 422 -4.60 14.07 7.18
C SER A 422 -3.99 13.93 8.59
N ASP A 423 -3.10 14.84 8.96
CA ASP A 423 -2.80 15.17 10.34
C ASP A 423 -4.02 15.89 10.96
N LEU A 424 -4.97 15.14 11.53
CA LEU A 424 -6.25 15.66 12.04
C LEU A 424 -6.14 16.05 13.51
N ASP A 425 -5.37 15.31 14.32
CA ASP A 425 -4.99 15.64 15.70
C ASP A 425 -3.47 15.89 15.77
N PRO A 426 -3.01 17.14 15.55
CA PRO A 426 -1.57 17.50 15.46
C PRO A 426 -0.78 17.38 16.77
N ASP A 427 -1.40 16.82 17.82
CA ASP A 427 -0.74 16.48 19.07
C ASP A 427 -0.54 14.95 19.22
N ILE A 428 -0.97 14.15 18.25
CA ILE A 428 -0.69 12.72 18.12
C ILE A 428 0.30 12.57 16.96
N ASP A 429 1.42 11.90 17.20
CA ASP A 429 2.39 11.65 16.14
C ASP A 429 1.76 10.73 15.07
N GLY A 430 1.86 11.13 13.80
CA GLY A 430 1.34 10.39 12.65
C GLY A 430 0.15 11.09 11.99
N LEU A 431 -0.60 10.32 11.20
CA LEU A 431 -1.81 10.78 10.52
C LEU A 431 -3.05 10.09 11.09
N GLU A 432 -4.23 10.66 10.86
CA GLU A 432 -5.52 10.09 11.24
C GLU A 432 -6.45 9.94 10.06
N VAL A 433 -7.43 9.04 10.23
CA VAL A 433 -8.54 8.85 9.31
C VAL A 433 -9.85 9.12 10.03
N PHE A 434 -10.70 9.96 9.46
CA PHE A 434 -12.10 10.08 9.83
C PHE A 434 -13.00 9.50 8.73
N SER A 435 -13.88 8.55 9.10
CA SER A 435 -14.80 7.89 8.16
C SER A 435 -16.17 7.65 8.80
N PRO A 436 -17.28 7.97 8.10
CA PRO A 436 -18.59 7.45 8.45
C PRO A 436 -18.85 6.07 7.82
N HIS A 437 -19.82 5.31 8.34
CA HIS A 437 -20.14 3.94 7.92
C HIS A 437 -21.63 3.75 7.61
N GLU A 438 -21.91 2.91 6.61
CA GLU A 438 -23.27 2.58 6.14
C GLU A 438 -23.90 1.43 6.94
N ASP A 439 -23.09 0.51 7.49
CA ASP A 439 -23.60 -0.65 8.22
C ASP A 439 -24.25 -0.23 9.55
N LYS A 440 -25.58 -0.38 9.60
CA LYS A 440 -26.41 -0.05 10.77
C LYS A 440 -26.08 -0.86 12.02
N SER A 441 -25.36 -1.97 11.85
CA SER A 441 -24.90 -2.84 12.92
C SER A 441 -23.43 -2.64 13.30
N ALA A 442 -22.70 -1.78 12.57
CA ALA A 442 -21.34 -1.41 12.93
C ALA A 442 -21.30 -0.86 14.36
N LYS A 443 -20.19 -1.13 15.06
CA LYS A 443 -20.00 -0.64 16.43
C LYS A 443 -20.04 0.89 16.47
N TYR A 444 -19.54 1.53 15.42
CA TYR A 444 -19.60 2.96 15.22
C TYR A 444 -20.20 3.26 13.84
N GLY A 445 -21.11 4.24 13.77
CA GLY A 445 -21.61 4.78 12.50
C GLY A 445 -20.67 5.83 11.91
N PHE A 446 -19.69 6.29 12.67
CA PHE A 446 -18.51 7.02 12.21
C PHE A 446 -17.42 6.88 13.27
N ASP A 447 -16.16 6.91 12.83
CA ASP A 447 -14.99 6.91 13.70
C ASP A 447 -13.91 7.87 13.21
N ILE A 448 -13.01 8.18 14.14
CA ILE A 448 -11.67 8.72 13.88
C ILE A 448 -10.65 7.78 14.50
N HIS A 449 -9.60 7.44 13.77
CA HIS A 449 -8.57 6.50 14.20
C HIS A 449 -7.18 6.87 13.69
N GLU A 450 -6.15 6.43 14.43
CA GLU A 450 -4.75 6.53 14.02
C GLU A 450 -4.54 5.76 12.71
N ALA A 451 -4.01 6.42 11.68
CA ALA A 451 -3.94 5.89 10.34
C ALA A 451 -2.94 4.75 10.20
N GLY A 452 -1.87 4.69 10.98
CA GLY A 452 -0.87 3.60 10.94
C GLY A 452 -1.27 2.34 11.71
N THR A 453 -2.15 2.46 12.71
CA THR A 453 -2.45 1.33 13.61
C THR A 453 -3.91 0.87 13.56
N GLY A 454 -4.82 1.72 13.04
CA GLY A 454 -6.26 1.49 13.09
C GLY A 454 -6.85 1.63 14.49
N LYS A 455 -6.09 2.17 15.46
CA LYS A 455 -6.56 2.37 16.82
C LYS A 455 -7.59 3.50 16.85
N ILE A 456 -8.82 3.15 17.23
CA ILE A 456 -9.92 4.10 17.37
C ILE A 456 -9.60 5.14 18.44
N ILE A 457 -9.57 6.41 18.04
CA ILE A 457 -9.46 7.58 18.93
C ILE A 457 -10.86 7.88 19.50
N TYR A 458 -11.85 8.00 18.61
CA TYR A 458 -13.26 8.19 18.98
C TYR A 458 -14.19 7.55 17.97
N GLY A 459 -15.38 7.14 18.42
CA GLY A 459 -16.45 6.67 17.55
C GLY A 459 -17.80 6.63 18.25
N GLU A 460 -18.88 6.82 17.48
CA GLU A 460 -20.25 6.84 18.01
C GLU A 460 -21.15 5.81 17.31
N PHE A 461 -21.86 4.99 18.08
CA PHE A 461 -22.89 4.11 17.53
C PHE A 461 -24.13 4.90 17.12
N THR A 462 -24.58 4.76 15.87
CA THR A 462 -25.76 5.48 15.35
C THR A 462 -26.97 4.57 15.09
N GLY A 463 -26.74 3.28 14.80
CA GLY A 463 -27.80 2.34 14.42
C GLY A 463 -28.45 2.62 13.06
N SER A 464 -27.84 3.50 12.25
CA SER A 464 -28.33 3.93 10.95
C SER A 464 -27.18 4.17 9.99
N ASP A 465 -27.48 4.15 8.68
CA ASP A 465 -26.54 4.58 7.65
C ASP A 465 -26.16 6.06 7.85
N VAL A 466 -24.85 6.32 7.94
CA VAL A 466 -24.27 7.65 7.98
C VAL A 466 -23.60 7.97 6.64
N GLY A 467 -24.40 8.21 5.60
CA GLY A 467 -23.89 8.39 4.24
C GLY A 467 -23.07 9.67 3.95
N ARG A 468 -22.70 10.49 4.95
CA ARG A 468 -21.84 11.68 4.81
C ARG A 468 -21.04 11.97 6.09
N GLY A 469 -19.79 12.35 5.92
CA GLY A 469 -18.88 12.84 6.96
C GLY A 469 -17.94 13.88 6.36
N ILE A 470 -17.44 14.80 7.18
CA ILE A 470 -16.35 15.70 6.84
C ILE A 470 -15.46 15.99 8.06
N ALA A 471 -14.15 16.08 7.83
CA ALA A 471 -13.19 16.70 8.73
C ALA A 471 -12.61 17.97 8.06
N ALA A 472 -12.55 19.08 8.81
CA ALA A 472 -12.07 20.39 8.36
C ALA A 472 -11.71 21.25 9.59
N ASP A 473 -10.59 21.98 9.56
CA ASP A 473 -10.23 22.96 10.60
C ASP A 473 -11.02 24.25 10.37
N ILE A 474 -12.15 24.39 11.08
CA ILE A 474 -13.07 25.52 10.86
C ILE A 474 -13.05 26.52 12.02
N ASP A 475 -12.52 26.14 13.17
CA ASP A 475 -12.50 26.94 14.38
C ASP A 475 -11.07 27.14 14.90
N PRO A 476 -10.44 28.31 14.68
CA PRO A 476 -9.04 28.55 15.08
C PRO A 476 -8.82 28.56 16.61
N THR A 477 -9.90 28.44 17.41
CA THR A 477 -9.81 28.32 18.88
C THR A 477 -9.74 26.87 19.35
N SER A 478 -9.89 25.91 18.43
CA SER A 478 -9.77 24.48 18.60
C SER A 478 -8.63 23.99 17.70
N ARG A 479 -7.58 23.44 18.31
CA ARG A 479 -6.40 22.99 17.56
C ARG A 479 -6.71 21.64 16.90
N GLY A 480 -6.34 21.49 15.64
CA GLY A 480 -6.63 20.30 14.84
C GLY A 480 -7.92 20.43 14.04
N PHE A 481 -8.32 19.37 13.36
CA PHE A 481 -9.52 19.37 12.53
C PHE A 481 -10.77 19.09 13.37
N GLU A 482 -11.79 19.91 13.22
CA GLU A 482 -13.13 19.52 13.62
C GLU A 482 -13.66 18.44 12.68
N PHE A 483 -14.56 17.59 13.18
CA PHE A 483 -15.32 16.68 12.32
C PHE A 483 -16.81 16.65 12.64
N TRP A 484 -17.62 16.32 11.64
CA TRP A 484 -19.06 16.12 11.78
C TRP A 484 -19.61 15.19 10.68
N SER A 485 -20.82 14.67 10.91
CA SER A 485 -21.45 13.73 9.98
C SER A 485 -22.93 14.02 9.78
N SER A 486 -23.60 13.23 8.93
CA SER A 486 -25.06 13.27 8.78
C SER A 486 -25.82 12.62 9.93
N ALA A 487 -25.13 12.01 10.91
CA ALA A 487 -25.76 11.27 11.99
C ALA A 487 -26.56 12.18 12.95
N ASN A 488 -26.03 13.36 13.26
CA ASN A 488 -26.63 14.32 14.17
C ASN A 488 -26.19 15.75 13.82
N ASN A 489 -26.49 16.73 14.69
CA ASN A 489 -26.13 18.15 14.49
C ASN A 489 -24.86 18.58 15.24
N ASN A 490 -24.11 17.63 15.79
CA ASN A 490 -22.92 17.96 16.55
C ASN A 490 -21.73 18.24 15.63
N ILE A 491 -20.84 19.10 16.11
CA ILE A 491 -19.49 19.32 15.59
C ILE A 491 -18.55 18.96 16.73
N TYR A 492 -17.59 18.08 16.44
CA TYR A 492 -16.64 17.55 17.41
C TYR A 492 -15.27 18.19 17.16
N ASP A 493 -14.47 18.34 18.22
CA ASP A 493 -13.02 18.49 18.06
C ASP A 493 -12.39 17.17 17.57
N CYS A 494 -11.09 17.20 17.24
CA CYS A 494 -10.34 16.04 16.75
C CYS A 494 -10.33 14.83 17.70
N ARG A 495 -10.73 15.00 18.97
CA ARG A 495 -10.79 13.92 19.99
C ARG A 495 -12.22 13.46 20.32
N GLY A 496 -13.21 13.97 19.60
CA GLY A 496 -14.61 13.56 19.78
C GLY A 496 -15.34 14.28 20.91
N ASN A 497 -14.80 15.37 21.46
CA ASN A 497 -15.57 16.23 22.35
C ASN A 497 -16.50 17.12 21.53
N VAL A 498 -17.77 17.18 21.92
CA VAL A 498 -18.76 18.03 21.25
C VAL A 498 -18.46 19.51 21.53
N LEU A 499 -18.03 20.25 20.51
CA LEU A 499 -17.84 21.71 20.55
C LEU A 499 -19.16 22.45 20.35
N TYR A 500 -19.96 21.98 19.38
CA TYR A 500 -21.21 22.62 18.97
C TYR A 500 -22.32 21.58 18.76
N THR A 501 -23.57 21.93 19.08
CA THR A 501 -24.75 21.05 18.97
C THR A 501 -25.81 21.54 17.96
N GLY A 502 -25.50 22.61 17.22
CA GLY A 502 -26.40 23.23 16.25
C GLY A 502 -25.61 24.09 15.26
N GLY A 503 -26.24 24.41 14.13
CA GLY A 503 -25.58 25.16 13.06
C GLY A 503 -24.67 24.31 12.16
N ARG A 504 -24.71 22.96 12.30
CA ARG A 504 -23.88 22.00 11.56
C ARG A 504 -23.67 22.41 10.08
N PRO A 505 -22.42 22.59 9.64
CA PRO A 505 -22.12 22.97 8.27
C PRO A 505 -22.46 21.92 7.21
N SER A 506 -22.21 22.23 5.94
CA SER A 506 -22.34 21.25 4.85
C SER A 506 -21.38 20.06 5.03
N VAL A 507 -21.74 18.93 4.43
CA VAL A 507 -20.97 17.67 4.52
C VAL A 507 -20.70 17.15 3.13
N ASN A 508 -19.68 17.75 2.50
CA ASN A 508 -19.26 17.46 1.15
C ASN A 508 -17.75 17.73 1.04
N PHE A 509 -17.33 18.85 0.46
CA PHE A 509 -15.91 19.20 0.33
C PHE A 509 -15.52 20.29 1.34
N ARG A 510 -14.27 20.22 1.80
CA ARG A 510 -13.52 21.35 2.36
C ARG A 510 -12.76 22.05 1.23
N ILE A 511 -12.43 23.32 1.37
CA ILE A 511 -11.65 24.07 0.39
C ILE A 511 -10.89 25.22 1.07
N TYR A 512 -9.62 25.43 0.72
CA TYR A 512 -8.90 26.67 1.04
C TYR A 512 -9.26 27.74 0.02
N TRP A 513 -10.08 28.72 0.41
CA TRP A 513 -10.58 29.72 -0.53
C TRP A 513 -10.20 31.16 -0.15
N ASP A 514 -10.29 31.53 1.12
CA ASP A 514 -10.06 32.92 1.53
C ASP A 514 -8.59 33.27 1.82
N GLY A 515 -8.29 33.97 2.91
CA GLY A 515 -6.95 34.46 3.22
C GLY A 515 -6.37 33.93 4.52
N ASP A 516 -7.19 33.33 5.40
CA ASP A 516 -6.72 32.67 6.62
C ASP A 516 -6.37 31.20 6.37
N LEU A 517 -5.97 30.48 7.42
CA LEU A 517 -5.51 29.09 7.32
C LEU A 517 -6.62 28.07 7.57
N GLN A 518 -7.84 28.54 7.87
CA GLN A 518 -8.98 27.67 8.15
C GLN A 518 -9.61 27.19 6.86
N ASP A 519 -10.38 26.12 7.00
CA ASP A 519 -11.19 25.55 5.95
C ASP A 519 -12.48 26.33 5.68
N GLU A 520 -12.74 26.53 4.39
CA GLU A 520 -14.09 26.76 3.90
C GLU A 520 -14.76 25.46 3.48
N LEU A 521 -16.06 25.54 3.20
CA LEU A 521 -16.90 24.39 2.91
C LEU A 521 -17.58 24.55 1.56
N LEU A 522 -17.17 23.70 0.62
CA LEU A 522 -17.73 23.58 -0.72
C LEU A 522 -18.84 22.53 -0.73
N ASP A 523 -20.04 22.92 -1.15
CA ASP A 523 -21.14 21.98 -1.37
C ASP A 523 -21.97 22.38 -2.59
N GLY A 524 -21.59 21.83 -3.74
CA GLY A 524 -22.16 22.17 -5.02
C GLY A 524 -21.65 23.50 -5.55
N ASP A 525 -22.55 24.46 -5.74
CA ASP A 525 -22.27 25.78 -6.33
C ASP A 525 -22.22 26.90 -5.28
N LYS A 526 -21.64 26.57 -4.12
CA LYS A 526 -21.49 27.49 -2.99
C LYS A 526 -20.27 27.15 -2.14
N ILE A 527 -19.61 28.20 -1.65
CA ILE A 527 -18.58 28.12 -0.63
C ILE A 527 -19.05 28.93 0.58
N ASP A 528 -19.15 28.25 1.72
CA ASP A 528 -19.57 28.81 2.99
C ASP A 528 -18.38 28.76 3.98
N LYS A 529 -18.21 29.79 4.81
CA LYS A 529 -17.19 29.82 5.88
C LYS A 529 -17.85 29.67 7.24
N TRP A 530 -17.26 28.91 8.15
CA TRP A 530 -17.75 28.82 9.52
C TRP A 530 -17.48 30.11 10.29
N ASN A 531 -18.44 30.52 11.12
CA ASN A 531 -18.26 31.64 12.04
C ASN A 531 -18.41 31.11 13.49
N PRO A 532 -17.31 30.83 14.21
CA PRO A 532 -17.33 30.31 15.58
C PRO A 532 -18.12 31.18 16.55
N GLU A 533 -18.01 32.51 16.44
CA GLU A 533 -18.72 33.45 17.33
C GLU A 533 -20.25 33.33 17.18
N LYS A 534 -20.73 33.15 15.95
CA LYS A 534 -22.16 33.02 15.64
C LYS A 534 -22.66 31.58 15.64
N LYS A 535 -21.76 30.60 15.63
CA LYS A 535 -22.05 29.17 15.58
C LYS A 535 -22.90 28.79 14.36
N GLN A 536 -22.55 29.36 13.21
CA GLN A 536 -23.22 29.11 11.93
C GLN A 536 -22.26 29.37 10.76
N THR A 537 -22.58 28.82 9.60
CA THR A 537 -21.88 29.14 8.35
C THR A 537 -22.40 30.44 7.71
N GLU A 538 -21.52 31.18 7.06
CA GLU A 538 -21.83 32.37 6.27
C GLU A 538 -21.39 32.17 4.81
N ARG A 539 -22.26 32.50 3.85
CA ARG A 539 -21.94 32.41 2.42
C ARG A 539 -20.85 33.41 2.06
N ILE A 540 -19.72 32.94 1.53
CA ILE A 540 -18.64 33.82 1.05
C ILE A 540 -18.52 33.83 -0.47
N PHE A 541 -18.87 32.73 -1.16
CA PHE A 541 -18.76 32.67 -2.61
C PHE A 541 -19.88 31.87 -3.28
N THR A 542 -20.38 32.38 -4.41
CA THR A 542 -21.55 31.84 -5.13
C THR A 542 -21.30 31.77 -6.64
N PRO A 543 -20.67 30.69 -7.15
CA PRO A 543 -20.35 30.50 -8.57
C PRO A 543 -21.47 30.85 -9.56
N TYR A 544 -22.72 30.47 -9.28
CA TYR A 544 -23.85 30.69 -10.20
C TYR A 544 -24.21 32.17 -10.42
N GLN A 545 -23.64 33.10 -9.65
CA GLN A 545 -23.78 34.54 -9.88
C GLN A 545 -22.89 35.06 -11.01
N TYR A 546 -21.86 34.30 -11.38
CA TYR A 546 -20.84 34.69 -12.36
C TYR A 546 -21.03 33.99 -13.70
N SER A 547 -21.39 32.71 -13.66
CA SER A 547 -21.69 31.89 -14.84
C SER A 547 -22.87 30.97 -14.54
N SER A 548 -23.40 30.26 -15.55
CA SER A 548 -24.36 29.18 -15.30
C SER A 548 -23.64 27.92 -14.78
N ALA A 549 -22.75 28.08 -13.80
CA ALA A 549 -21.96 27.00 -13.21
C ALA A 549 -22.88 25.88 -12.68
N SER A 550 -22.48 24.65 -12.92
CA SER A 550 -23.23 23.44 -12.60
C SER A 550 -22.29 22.38 -12.05
N THR A 551 -22.86 21.53 -11.20
CA THR A 551 -22.14 20.50 -10.45
C THR A 551 -22.30 19.14 -11.12
N CYS A 552 -21.53 18.17 -10.66
CA CYS A 552 -21.56 16.80 -11.15
C CYS A 552 -22.36 15.88 -10.20
N ASN A 553 -22.65 14.67 -10.69
CA ASN A 553 -23.00 13.50 -9.88
C ASN A 553 -24.27 13.65 -9.00
N GLY A 554 -25.24 14.44 -9.46
CA GLY A 554 -26.58 14.51 -8.87
C GLY A 554 -26.57 15.04 -7.43
N THR A 555 -26.99 14.21 -6.47
CA THR A 555 -27.03 14.59 -5.04
C THR A 555 -25.64 14.63 -4.39
N LYS A 556 -24.62 14.02 -5.00
CA LYS A 556 -23.23 14.17 -4.54
C LYS A 556 -22.73 15.60 -4.72
N LYS A 557 -23.22 16.30 -5.76
CA LYS A 557 -22.95 17.73 -6.01
C LYS A 557 -21.45 18.07 -5.98
N THR A 558 -20.64 17.21 -6.58
CA THR A 558 -19.19 17.40 -6.62
C THR A 558 -18.83 18.45 -7.67
N PRO A 559 -17.68 19.13 -7.52
CA PRO A 559 -17.11 19.87 -8.63
C PRO A 559 -16.65 18.92 -9.75
N CYS A 560 -16.29 19.48 -10.91
CA CYS A 560 -15.49 18.72 -11.89
C CYS A 560 -14.12 18.40 -11.29
N LEU A 561 -13.51 19.38 -10.61
CA LEU A 561 -12.26 19.26 -9.87
C LEU A 561 -12.13 20.42 -8.86
N GLN A 562 -11.50 20.16 -7.72
CA GLN A 562 -10.96 21.15 -6.79
C GLN A 562 -9.46 20.88 -6.62
N ALA A 563 -8.60 21.86 -6.89
CA ALA A 563 -7.14 21.72 -6.78
C ALA A 563 -6.44 23.10 -6.80
N ASP A 564 -5.29 23.27 -6.15
CA ASP A 564 -4.34 24.35 -6.50
C ASP A 564 -3.77 24.08 -7.90
N LEU A 565 -4.40 24.63 -8.93
CA LEU A 565 -3.98 24.44 -10.31
C LEU A 565 -2.95 25.47 -10.74
N PHE A 566 -2.95 26.64 -10.12
CA PHE A 566 -2.09 27.79 -10.37
C PHE A 566 -2.38 28.86 -9.32
N GLY A 567 -1.61 29.93 -9.32
CA GLY A 567 -1.73 30.96 -8.29
C GLY A 567 -0.93 30.57 -7.06
N ASP A 568 -1.33 31.09 -5.90
CA ASP A 568 -0.74 30.70 -4.62
C ASP A 568 -1.43 29.46 -4.06
N TRP A 569 -1.17 29.12 -2.80
CA TRP A 569 -1.54 27.85 -2.16
C TRP A 569 -3.04 27.51 -2.08
N ARG A 570 -3.92 28.39 -2.55
CA ARG A 570 -5.38 28.23 -2.40
C ARG A 570 -5.96 27.53 -3.61
N GLU A 571 -7.09 26.89 -3.41
CA GLU A 571 -7.59 25.90 -4.34
C GLU A 571 -8.53 26.53 -5.38
N GLU A 572 -8.29 26.26 -6.65
CA GLU A 572 -9.24 26.54 -7.72
C GLU A 572 -10.44 25.61 -7.68
N LEU A 573 -11.58 26.14 -8.12
CA LEU A 573 -12.84 25.40 -8.27
C LEU A 573 -13.19 25.27 -9.75
N VAL A 574 -13.19 24.04 -10.27
CA VAL A 574 -13.61 23.72 -11.64
C VAL A 574 -15.04 23.20 -11.63
N LEU A 575 -15.93 23.91 -12.33
CA LEU A 575 -17.32 23.50 -12.60
C LEU A 575 -17.54 23.44 -14.11
N TRP A 576 -18.72 22.99 -14.55
CA TRP A 576 -19.11 23.06 -15.95
C TRP A 576 -20.27 24.03 -16.16
N ASN A 577 -20.42 24.56 -17.38
CA ASN A 577 -21.48 25.51 -17.70
C ASN A 577 -22.78 24.79 -18.08
N GLY A 578 -23.78 24.87 -17.19
CA GLY A 578 -25.11 24.28 -17.34
C GLY A 578 -25.89 24.75 -18.57
N SER A 579 -25.61 25.95 -19.07
CA SER A 579 -26.35 26.54 -20.19
C SER A 579 -25.97 25.98 -21.55
N ASP A 580 -24.71 25.53 -21.72
CA ASP A 580 -24.20 24.98 -22.97
C ASP A 580 -23.85 23.47 -22.87
N SER A 581 -23.57 22.99 -21.65
CA SER A 581 -22.98 21.68 -21.36
C SER A 581 -21.76 21.36 -22.24
N SER A 582 -20.96 22.37 -22.54
CA SER A 582 -19.82 22.31 -23.44
C SER A 582 -18.70 23.26 -23.04
N SER A 583 -18.65 23.71 -21.79
CA SER A 583 -17.57 24.53 -21.26
C SER A 583 -17.25 24.15 -19.82
N LEU A 584 -15.96 24.18 -19.44
CA LEU A 584 -15.55 24.29 -18.03
C LEU A 584 -15.51 25.75 -17.62
N VAL A 585 -15.71 25.99 -16.33
CA VAL A 585 -15.58 27.29 -15.67
C VAL A 585 -14.67 27.10 -14.47
N ILE A 586 -13.45 27.64 -14.56
CA ILE A 586 -12.43 27.55 -13.52
C ILE A 586 -12.45 28.85 -12.75
N PHE A 587 -12.76 28.79 -11.46
CA PHE A 587 -12.73 29.92 -10.54
C PHE A 587 -11.44 29.89 -9.72
N THR A 588 -10.81 31.04 -9.55
CA THR A 588 -9.71 31.25 -8.60
C THR A 588 -10.10 32.33 -7.60
N THR A 589 -9.49 32.31 -6.43
CA THR A 589 -9.74 33.29 -5.38
C THR A 589 -9.08 34.64 -5.70
N THR A 590 -9.63 35.70 -5.10
CA THR A 590 -8.98 37.02 -5.08
C THR A 590 -9.05 37.65 -3.67
N TYR A 591 -9.23 36.82 -2.65
CA TYR A 591 -8.99 37.27 -1.29
C TYR A 591 -7.48 37.53 -1.15
N ASP A 592 -7.09 38.55 -0.40
CA ASP A 592 -5.67 38.68 -0.02
C ASP A 592 -5.39 37.64 1.07
N SER A 593 -4.23 36.98 1.02
CA SER A 593 -3.71 36.15 2.11
C SER A 593 -2.39 36.72 2.60
N ASP A 594 -2.22 36.74 3.92
CA ASP A 594 -0.96 37.13 4.57
C ASP A 594 0.04 35.95 4.68
N TYR A 595 -0.34 34.78 4.16
CA TYR A 595 0.44 33.55 4.22
C TYR A 595 1.07 33.21 2.87
N ARG A 596 2.25 32.59 2.95
CA ARG A 596 2.93 31.93 1.84
C ARG A 596 3.15 30.49 2.25
N LEU A 597 2.71 29.57 1.41
CA LEU A 597 2.91 28.14 1.57
C LEU A 597 3.41 27.58 0.24
N VAL A 598 4.10 26.45 0.32
CA VAL A 598 4.39 25.65 -0.87
C VAL A 598 3.04 25.29 -1.52
N THR A 599 2.99 25.31 -2.86
CA THR A 599 1.83 24.83 -3.62
C THR A 599 1.40 23.46 -3.10
N PRO A 600 0.12 23.24 -2.69
CA PRO A 600 -0.34 21.93 -2.26
C PRO A 600 -0.09 20.81 -3.28
N MET A 601 0.10 21.11 -4.56
CA MET A 601 0.47 20.08 -5.54
C MET A 601 1.88 19.49 -5.34
N HIS A 602 2.70 20.09 -4.49
CA HIS A 602 3.98 19.53 -4.02
C HIS A 602 3.87 18.92 -2.61
N ASP A 603 2.70 18.96 -1.97
CA ASP A 603 2.41 18.12 -0.80
C ASP A 603 1.98 16.73 -1.28
N HIS A 604 2.60 15.70 -0.73
CA HIS A 604 2.46 14.33 -1.23
C HIS A 604 1.03 13.80 -1.08
N VAL A 605 0.47 13.89 0.14
CA VAL A 605 -0.90 13.43 0.44
C VAL A 605 -1.93 14.21 -0.38
N TYR A 606 -1.74 15.52 -0.54
CA TYR A 606 -2.62 16.35 -1.36
C TYR A 606 -2.55 15.98 -2.83
N ARG A 607 -1.35 15.80 -3.40
CA ARG A 607 -1.16 15.44 -4.81
C ARG A 607 -1.72 14.06 -5.12
N MET A 608 -1.60 13.10 -4.19
CA MET A 608 -2.30 11.81 -4.27
C MET A 608 -3.82 12.03 -4.24
N GLY A 609 -4.28 12.90 -3.34
CA GLY A 609 -5.65 13.42 -3.25
C GLY A 609 -6.25 13.85 -4.58
N ILE A 610 -5.51 14.67 -5.32
CA ILE A 610 -5.92 15.15 -6.64
C ILE A 610 -5.97 14.02 -7.67
N ALA A 611 -5.03 13.08 -7.62
CA ALA A 611 -5.01 11.94 -8.53
C ALA A 611 -6.26 11.05 -8.37
N TRP A 612 -6.69 10.77 -7.12
CA TRP A 612 -7.87 9.94 -6.86
C TRP A 612 -9.19 10.71 -6.75
N GLN A 613 -9.22 12.05 -6.82
CA GLN A 613 -10.45 12.83 -6.62
C GLN A 613 -11.62 12.42 -7.53
N ASN A 614 -11.36 11.99 -8.76
CA ASN A 614 -12.40 11.55 -9.70
C ASN A 614 -13.00 10.17 -9.37
N VAL A 615 -12.49 9.48 -8.34
CA VAL A 615 -12.73 8.06 -8.12
C VAL A 615 -14.06 7.85 -7.37
N ALA A 616 -14.98 7.14 -8.03
CA ALA A 616 -16.29 6.77 -7.49
C ALA A 616 -17.07 7.92 -6.82
N TYR A 617 -17.09 8.01 -5.49
CA TYR A 617 -17.65 9.17 -4.78
C TYR A 617 -16.51 10.08 -4.34
N ASN A 618 -16.25 11.10 -5.16
CA ASN A 618 -15.20 12.09 -5.00
C ASN A 618 -15.13 12.59 -3.54
N GLN A 619 -13.94 12.63 -2.96
CA GLN A 619 -13.66 13.24 -1.65
C GLN A 619 -12.70 14.42 -1.81
N PRO A 620 -12.74 15.41 -0.90
CA PRO A 620 -11.80 16.52 -0.97
C PRO A 620 -10.36 16.07 -0.68
N PRO A 621 -9.35 16.69 -1.32
CA PRO A 621 -7.96 16.48 -0.97
C PRO A 621 -7.64 17.08 0.41
N HIS A 622 -6.61 16.55 1.07
CA HIS A 622 -6.07 17.06 2.33
C HIS A 622 -4.55 17.18 2.22
N LEU A 623 -3.96 18.06 3.02
CA LEU A 623 -2.50 18.13 3.17
C LEU A 623 -2.02 17.00 4.07
N GLY A 624 -0.77 16.56 3.90
CA GLY A 624 -0.12 15.59 4.79
C GLY A 624 0.30 16.16 6.14
N TYR A 625 -0.09 17.39 6.46
CA TYR A 625 0.33 18.12 7.66
C TYR A 625 -0.75 19.10 8.12
N TYR A 626 -0.74 19.46 9.41
CA TYR A 626 -1.63 20.48 9.94
C TYR A 626 -1.16 21.91 9.61
N ILE A 627 -1.86 22.57 8.69
CA ILE A 627 -1.55 23.94 8.22
C ILE A 627 -1.71 25.00 9.32
N GLY A 628 -2.57 24.77 10.32
CA GLY A 628 -2.99 25.77 11.31
C GLY A 628 -1.86 26.28 12.21
N ASP A 629 -0.72 25.57 12.22
CA ASP A 629 0.50 25.97 12.92
C ASP A 629 1.26 27.11 12.26
N GLY A 630 0.84 27.53 11.07
CA GLY A 630 1.49 28.61 10.32
C GLY A 630 2.87 28.20 9.84
N ILE A 631 2.93 27.05 9.15
CA ILE A 631 4.18 26.46 8.66
C ILE A 631 4.96 27.46 7.81
N ASP A 632 6.20 27.74 8.23
CA ASP A 632 7.14 28.52 7.44
C ASP A 632 7.69 27.62 6.31
N PRO A 633 7.33 27.85 5.04
CA PRO A 633 7.82 27.03 3.94
C PRO A 633 9.33 27.18 3.70
N THR A 634 10.00 28.10 4.42
CA THR A 634 11.45 28.30 4.38
C THR A 634 12.18 27.68 5.57
N ALA A 635 11.45 27.08 6.53
CA ALA A 635 12.04 26.32 7.63
C ALA A 635 12.87 25.16 7.10
N ALA A 636 13.96 24.83 7.82
CA ALA A 636 14.72 23.62 7.52
C ALA A 636 13.82 22.39 7.69
N ARG A 637 14.06 21.33 6.90
CA ARG A 637 13.36 20.05 7.00
C ARG A 637 14.35 18.90 6.84
N LEU A 638 14.04 17.75 7.45
CA LEU A 638 14.70 16.47 7.21
C LEU A 638 13.66 15.49 6.67
N VAL A 639 13.91 14.91 5.51
CA VAL A 639 13.01 13.96 4.83
C VAL A 639 13.69 12.60 4.80
N LYS A 640 13.02 11.56 5.31
CA LYS A 640 13.56 10.19 5.30
C LYS A 640 13.64 9.68 3.86
N THR A 641 14.71 8.99 3.52
CA THR A 641 14.97 8.48 2.14
C THR A 641 15.51 7.05 2.11
N GLY A 642 15.48 6.34 3.24
CA GLY A 642 15.91 4.94 3.31
C GLY A 642 15.18 4.19 4.42
N GLU A 643 15.17 2.85 4.31
CA GLU A 643 14.41 1.93 5.17
C GLU A 643 14.83 1.97 6.65
N GLY A 644 16.08 2.35 6.96
CA GLY A 644 16.61 2.26 8.31
C GLY A 644 15.98 3.26 9.29
N ASN A 645 15.41 2.71 10.36
CA ASN A 645 14.85 3.50 11.45
C ASN A 645 15.94 4.15 12.32
N LEU A 646 15.66 5.35 12.86
CA LEU A 646 16.55 6.08 13.77
C LEU A 646 16.85 5.27 15.05
N VAL A 647 15.95 4.36 15.42
CA VAL A 647 16.06 3.45 16.57
C VAL A 647 16.27 2.02 16.08
N GLN A 648 17.41 1.39 16.43
CA GLN A 648 17.72 0.02 16.04
C GLN A 648 18.24 -0.83 17.21
N ASN A 649 17.91 -2.12 17.19
CA ASN A 649 18.27 -3.09 18.24
C ASN A 649 18.93 -4.34 17.64
N ILE A 650 20.27 -4.39 17.59
CA ILE A 650 21.02 -5.42 16.85
C ILE A 650 22.09 -6.12 17.71
N GLU A 651 22.60 -7.28 17.29
CA GLU A 651 23.78 -7.90 17.91
C GLU A 651 25.09 -7.30 17.36
N VAL A 652 26.15 -7.27 18.19
CA VAL A 652 27.48 -6.88 17.74
C VAL A 652 27.94 -7.79 16.59
N GLY A 653 28.38 -7.19 15.49
CA GLY A 653 28.74 -7.90 14.25
C GLY A 653 27.61 -8.07 13.22
N GLU A 654 26.38 -7.64 13.50
CA GLU A 654 25.28 -7.57 12.52
C GLU A 654 25.23 -6.19 11.84
N GLN A 655 24.88 -6.13 10.56
CA GLN A 655 24.75 -4.85 9.84
C GLN A 655 23.52 -4.08 10.33
N ILE A 656 23.65 -2.76 10.55
CA ILE A 656 22.48 -1.89 10.77
C ILE A 656 21.69 -1.73 9.46
N GLU A 657 20.38 -1.57 9.57
CA GLU A 657 19.60 -1.03 8.46
C GLU A 657 20.08 0.40 8.20
N THR A 658 20.31 0.73 6.94
CA THR A 658 20.90 2.02 6.55
C THR A 658 19.90 3.14 6.81
N ILE A 659 20.25 4.09 7.69
CA ILE A 659 19.43 5.27 7.98
C ILE A 659 19.83 6.36 6.99
N SER A 660 18.88 6.91 6.24
CA SER A 660 19.15 7.96 5.25
C SER A 660 18.12 9.09 5.32
N TYR A 661 18.59 10.33 5.28
CA TYR A 661 17.77 11.54 5.24
C TYR A 661 18.31 12.53 4.22
N THR A 662 17.44 13.31 3.60
CA THR A 662 17.79 14.54 2.89
C THR A 662 17.40 15.76 3.72
N TRP A 663 18.15 16.84 3.60
CA TRP A 663 17.80 18.13 4.21
C TRP A 663 17.35 19.14 3.17
N ILE A 664 16.35 19.94 3.53
CA ILE A 664 15.81 21.03 2.71
C ILE A 664 15.93 22.32 3.52
N ASN A 665 16.16 23.45 2.84
CA ASN A 665 16.27 24.78 3.45
C ASN A 665 17.32 24.92 4.57
N ALA A 666 18.33 24.06 4.60
CA ALA A 666 19.49 24.16 5.49
C ALA A 666 20.79 24.20 4.68
N ASP A 667 21.86 24.74 5.28
CA ASP A 667 23.18 24.77 4.64
C ASP A 667 23.89 23.41 4.75
N GLY A 668 23.48 22.57 5.70
CA GLY A 668 24.04 21.24 5.93
C GLY A 668 23.45 20.58 7.17
N VAL A 669 23.98 19.41 7.50
CA VAL A 669 23.67 18.65 8.72
C VAL A 669 24.94 18.24 9.44
N GLU A 670 24.82 17.98 10.74
CA GLU A 670 25.83 17.35 11.57
C GLU A 670 25.23 16.23 12.42
N ILE A 671 26.05 15.25 12.80
CA ILE A 671 25.65 14.20 13.74
C ILE A 671 26.16 14.57 15.13
N ASN A 672 25.23 14.78 16.05
CA ASN A 672 25.52 15.02 17.46
C ASN A 672 25.33 13.73 18.28
N GLY A 673 26.07 13.60 19.39
CA GLY A 673 26.09 12.37 20.19
C GLY A 673 27.16 11.36 19.76
N ARG A 674 26.96 10.07 20.07
CA ARG A 674 27.95 9.02 19.81
C ARG A 674 27.30 7.84 19.08
N LEU A 675 27.84 7.50 17.92
CA LEU A 675 27.54 6.25 17.22
C LEU A 675 28.46 5.10 17.71
N PRO A 676 28.03 3.82 17.58
CA PRO A 676 28.88 2.68 17.88
C PRO A 676 30.11 2.65 16.95
N LYS A 677 31.25 2.21 17.47
CA LYS A 677 32.43 1.88 16.64
C LYS A 677 32.03 0.92 15.51
N GLY A 678 32.45 1.18 14.28
CA GLY A 678 32.12 0.37 13.09
C GLY A 678 30.92 0.90 12.28
N ILE A 679 30.18 1.86 12.84
CA ILE A 679 29.19 2.65 12.11
C ILE A 679 29.86 3.89 11.50
N THR A 680 29.50 4.20 10.26
CA THR A 680 29.99 5.34 9.49
C THR A 680 28.84 6.28 9.14
N VAL A 681 29.16 7.58 9.08
CA VAL A 681 28.28 8.63 8.59
C VAL A 681 28.87 9.16 7.30
N ASP A 682 28.06 9.23 6.26
CA ASP A 682 28.37 9.90 5.02
C ASP A 682 27.43 11.11 4.86
N ILE A 683 28.00 12.28 4.60
CA ILE A 683 27.24 13.52 4.39
C ILE A 683 27.61 14.05 3.01
N ASP A 684 26.67 13.98 2.07
CA ASP A 684 26.83 14.52 0.72
C ASP A 684 26.13 15.88 0.62
N ALA A 685 26.92 16.94 0.80
CA ALA A 685 26.43 18.31 0.69
C ALA A 685 25.98 18.70 -0.73
N ALA A 686 26.37 17.96 -1.77
CA ALA A 686 25.93 18.24 -3.14
C ALA A 686 24.51 17.68 -3.41
N GLN A 687 24.15 16.59 -2.72
CA GLN A 687 22.82 15.97 -2.80
C GLN A 687 21.90 16.36 -1.63
N SER A 688 22.42 17.16 -0.70
CA SER A 688 21.77 17.46 0.56
C SER A 688 21.34 16.21 1.34
N SER A 689 22.20 15.18 1.41
CA SER A 689 21.87 13.89 2.02
C SER A 689 22.85 13.45 3.10
N VAL A 690 22.33 12.72 4.09
CA VAL A 690 23.10 12.07 5.16
C VAL A 690 22.70 10.61 5.28
N THR A 691 23.70 9.74 5.37
CA THR A 691 23.53 8.29 5.48
C THR A 691 24.36 7.73 6.63
N ILE A 692 23.72 6.96 7.51
CA ILE A 692 24.34 6.24 8.62
C ILE A 692 24.23 4.74 8.34
N SER A 693 25.38 4.06 8.20
CA SER A 693 25.45 2.64 7.85
C SER A 693 26.66 1.95 8.49
N GLY A 694 26.66 0.61 8.54
CA GLY A 694 27.83 -0.16 8.96
C GLY A 694 27.49 -1.36 9.83
N ILE A 695 28.52 -1.94 10.45
CA ILE A 695 28.43 -3.08 11.35
C ILE A 695 29.07 -2.65 12.69
N PRO A 696 28.33 -2.63 13.81
CA PRO A 696 28.89 -2.19 15.07
C PRO A 696 29.85 -3.25 15.65
N GLU A 697 30.93 -2.76 16.25
CA GLU A 697 32.00 -3.54 16.85
C GLU A 697 32.00 -3.47 18.40
N GLU A 698 31.08 -2.71 18.98
CA GLU A 698 30.98 -2.51 20.43
C GLU A 698 29.55 -2.60 20.94
N VAL A 699 29.40 -3.20 22.11
CA VAL A 699 28.12 -3.37 22.81
C VAL A 699 27.81 -2.14 23.64
N GLY A 700 26.57 -1.68 23.60
CA GLY A 700 26.10 -0.51 24.34
C GLY A 700 24.81 0.06 23.75
N THR A 701 24.30 1.10 24.39
CA THR A 701 23.24 1.95 23.85
C THR A 701 23.87 3.28 23.46
N PHE A 702 23.66 3.67 22.22
CA PHE A 702 24.33 4.79 21.55
C PHE A 702 23.26 5.80 21.10
N GLU A 703 23.16 6.90 21.82
CA GLU A 703 22.26 8.01 21.50
C GLU A 703 22.97 9.00 20.58
N TYR A 704 22.27 9.44 19.54
CA TYR A 704 22.74 10.41 18.55
C TYR A 704 21.57 11.28 18.06
N SER A 705 21.86 12.34 17.31
CA SER A 705 20.87 13.11 16.57
C SER A 705 21.42 13.59 15.22
N ILE A 706 20.53 13.77 14.25
CA ILE A 706 20.80 14.44 12.98
C ILE A 706 20.32 15.88 13.12
N ASP A 707 21.25 16.84 13.10
CA ASP A 707 20.94 18.24 13.35
C ASP A 707 21.22 19.07 12.10
N THR A 708 20.23 19.82 11.61
CA THR A 708 20.43 20.78 10.51
C THR A 708 21.09 22.06 11.02
N HIS A 709 21.80 22.76 10.13
CA HIS A 709 22.33 24.07 10.44
C HIS A 709 22.20 25.06 9.27
N GLY A 710 22.08 26.34 9.59
CA GLY A 710 22.08 27.42 8.62
C GLY A 710 20.73 27.63 7.93
N GLY A 711 19.66 26.98 8.40
CA GLY A 711 18.29 27.28 7.96
C GLY A 711 17.76 28.59 8.55
N THR A 712 16.51 28.94 8.22
CA THR A 712 15.78 29.98 8.99
C THR A 712 15.46 29.47 10.40
N THR A 713 15.28 28.16 10.52
CA THR A 713 15.24 27.35 11.74
C THR A 713 16.21 26.18 11.59
N ASP A 714 16.72 25.68 12.71
CA ASP A 714 17.50 24.44 12.77
C ASP A 714 16.63 23.35 13.43
N ILE A 715 16.74 22.11 12.96
CA ILE A 715 16.00 20.93 13.42
C ILE A 715 16.99 19.94 14.02
N SER A 716 16.57 19.21 15.05
CA SER A 716 17.31 18.08 15.64
C SER A 716 16.43 16.84 15.66
N LEU A 717 16.90 15.76 15.04
CA LEU A 717 16.18 14.50 14.90
C LEU A 717 16.91 13.39 15.69
N PRO A 718 16.41 12.99 16.88
CA PRO A 718 17.11 12.05 17.77
C PRO A 718 16.96 10.59 17.33
N GLY A 719 18.00 9.78 17.58
CA GLY A 719 18.03 8.34 17.31
C GLY A 719 18.78 7.54 18.36
N THR A 720 18.65 6.21 18.34
CA THR A 720 19.31 5.30 19.28
C THR A 720 19.68 3.97 18.64
N ILE A 721 20.97 3.62 18.66
CA ILE A 721 21.42 2.27 18.27
C ILE A 721 21.76 1.48 19.53
N THR A 722 21.03 0.40 19.81
CA THR A 722 21.34 -0.54 20.88
C THR A 722 22.01 -1.78 20.31
N VAL A 723 23.28 -1.94 20.64
CA VAL A 723 24.11 -3.08 20.22
C VAL A 723 24.24 -4.04 21.40
N ARG A 724 23.76 -5.27 21.24
CA ARG A 724 23.78 -6.32 22.27
C ARG A 724 24.96 -7.28 22.07
N LYS A 725 25.37 -7.97 23.14
CA LYS A 725 26.35 -9.05 22.99
C LYS A 725 25.78 -10.14 22.09
N GLN A 726 26.63 -10.69 21.24
CA GLN A 726 26.31 -11.87 20.45
C GLN A 726 25.89 -13.00 21.39
N THR A 727 24.70 -13.57 21.16
CA THR A 727 24.19 -14.68 21.97
C THR A 727 25.04 -15.93 21.70
N VAL A 728 25.77 -16.43 22.72
CA VAL A 728 26.52 -17.69 22.65
C VAL A 728 25.56 -18.85 22.88
N LEU A 729 25.36 -19.67 21.85
CA LEU A 729 24.52 -20.87 21.90
C LEU A 729 25.41 -22.08 22.17
N THR A 730 25.07 -22.88 23.19
CA THR A 730 25.80 -24.11 23.52
C THR A 730 24.89 -25.31 23.29
N GLU A 731 25.34 -26.27 22.48
CA GLU A 731 24.62 -27.55 22.27
C GLU A 731 24.65 -28.40 23.55
N VAL A 732 23.49 -28.86 23.99
CA VAL A 732 23.32 -29.68 25.20
C VAL A 732 22.73 -31.05 24.93
N ALA A 733 22.18 -31.28 23.74
CA ALA A 733 21.87 -32.60 23.20
C ALA A 733 22.00 -32.55 21.68
N VAL A 734 22.57 -33.60 21.07
CA VAL A 734 22.74 -33.71 19.61
C VAL A 734 22.54 -35.17 19.22
N PHE A 735 21.48 -35.43 18.46
CA PHE A 735 21.14 -36.74 17.91
C PHE A 735 21.03 -36.64 16.38
N HIS A 736 22.02 -37.19 15.68
CA HIS A 736 21.99 -37.29 14.22
C HIS A 736 21.16 -38.49 13.72
N PHE A 737 20.83 -39.46 14.59
CA PHE A 737 20.09 -40.67 14.22
C PHE A 737 20.66 -41.49 13.04
N ASP A 738 21.98 -41.41 12.87
CA ASP A 738 22.76 -42.02 11.79
C ASP A 738 22.95 -43.55 11.92
N GLU A 739 22.44 -44.17 12.98
CA GLU A 739 22.60 -45.59 13.22
C GLU A 739 22.01 -46.44 12.07
N THR A 740 22.64 -47.57 11.77
CA THR A 740 22.16 -48.49 10.70
C THR A 740 21.42 -49.71 11.26
N SER A 741 21.49 -49.93 12.58
CA SER A 741 20.88 -51.05 13.31
C SER A 741 21.03 -50.85 14.82
N GLY A 742 20.16 -51.46 15.63
CA GLY A 742 20.26 -51.42 17.10
C GLY A 742 19.04 -50.79 17.76
N THR A 743 19.08 -50.70 19.10
CA THR A 743 17.97 -50.20 19.94
C THR A 743 18.33 -48.92 20.69
N THR A 744 19.42 -48.24 20.34
CA THR A 744 19.85 -46.97 20.97
C THR A 744 20.22 -45.94 19.90
N ALA A 745 20.07 -44.65 20.23
CA ALA A 745 20.50 -43.50 19.42
C ALA A 745 21.58 -42.72 20.18
N GLN A 746 22.73 -42.45 19.55
CA GLN A 746 23.83 -41.76 20.22
C GLN A 746 23.54 -40.28 20.42
N ASN A 747 23.70 -39.81 21.65
CA ASN A 747 23.78 -38.39 21.96
C ASN A 747 25.24 -37.94 21.92
N LYS A 748 25.63 -37.02 21.02
CA LYS A 748 27.04 -36.57 20.93
C LYS A 748 27.50 -35.80 22.17
N ILE A 749 26.57 -35.28 22.96
CA ILE A 749 26.90 -34.55 24.20
C ILE A 749 27.10 -35.49 25.38
N SER A 750 26.15 -36.38 25.67
CA SER A 750 26.21 -37.28 26.84
C SER A 750 25.28 -38.48 26.72
N GLY A 751 25.84 -39.69 26.73
CA GLY A 751 25.10 -40.94 26.78
C GLY A 751 24.42 -41.34 25.46
N GLU A 752 23.32 -42.06 25.57
CA GLU A 752 22.50 -42.53 24.46
C GLU A 752 21.02 -42.59 24.86
N ALA A 753 20.12 -42.40 23.90
CA ALA A 753 18.69 -42.64 24.10
C ALA A 753 18.38 -44.11 23.80
N ALA A 754 17.65 -44.79 24.69
CA ALA A 754 17.26 -46.19 24.52
C ALA A 754 15.82 -46.34 24.03
N ALA A 755 15.56 -47.35 23.20
CA ALA A 755 14.21 -47.67 22.73
C ALA A 755 13.37 -48.37 23.81
N HIS A 756 12.14 -47.90 23.99
CA HIS A 756 11.14 -48.49 24.90
C HIS A 756 9.89 -48.83 24.11
N ASP A 757 9.44 -50.09 24.18
CA ASP A 757 8.33 -50.64 23.38
C ASP A 757 8.45 -50.37 21.86
N LEU A 758 9.62 -49.94 21.39
CA LEU A 758 9.94 -49.58 20.02
C LEU A 758 11.04 -50.50 19.50
N THR A 759 10.90 -50.96 18.26
CA THR A 759 12.01 -51.52 17.48
C THR A 759 12.42 -50.45 16.47
N PRO A 760 13.52 -49.70 16.70
CA PRO A 760 13.88 -48.59 15.84
C PRO A 760 14.08 -49.04 14.40
N THR A 761 13.48 -48.31 13.48
CA THR A 761 13.72 -48.46 12.05
C THR A 761 14.52 -47.25 11.60
N TRP A 762 15.75 -47.50 11.16
CA TRP A 762 16.65 -46.47 10.65
C TRP A 762 16.42 -46.32 9.15
N THR A 763 16.04 -45.13 8.73
CA THR A 763 15.68 -44.77 7.35
C THR A 763 16.62 -43.69 6.84
N ASN A 764 16.58 -43.34 5.55
CA ASN A 764 17.33 -42.20 5.04
C ASN A 764 16.85 -40.89 5.68
N GLY A 765 17.79 -40.14 6.21
CA GLY A 765 17.59 -38.82 6.80
C GLY A 765 17.85 -37.68 5.81
N VAL A 766 17.78 -36.46 6.34
CA VAL A 766 18.23 -35.21 5.72
C VAL A 766 19.75 -35.24 5.57
N LYS A 767 20.44 -35.75 6.59
CA LYS A 767 21.88 -35.93 6.59
C LYS A 767 22.21 -37.30 7.18
N GLY A 768 22.48 -38.26 6.31
CA GLY A 768 22.75 -39.65 6.72
C GLY A 768 21.47 -40.43 6.98
N ASN A 769 21.33 -41.06 8.16
CA ASN A 769 20.10 -41.79 8.52
C ASN A 769 19.23 -40.98 9.51
N ALA A 770 17.97 -41.39 9.63
CA ALA A 770 17.00 -40.86 10.57
C ALA A 770 16.27 -42.01 11.28
N ILE A 771 15.67 -41.73 12.43
CA ILE A 771 14.82 -42.70 13.13
C ILE A 771 13.38 -42.58 12.67
N SER A 772 12.74 -43.70 12.36
CA SER A 772 11.31 -43.78 12.03
C SER A 772 10.49 -44.36 13.18
N PHE A 773 9.38 -43.68 13.49
CA PHE A 773 8.38 -44.06 14.46
C PHE A 773 7.10 -44.56 13.77
N PRO A 774 6.60 -45.75 14.14
CA PRO A 774 5.48 -46.40 13.46
C PRO A 774 4.07 -45.92 13.90
N GLY A 775 3.94 -44.95 14.82
CA GLY A 775 2.63 -44.53 15.34
C GLY A 775 1.97 -45.54 16.29
N ILE A 776 2.69 -46.57 16.72
CA ILE A 776 2.27 -47.50 17.77
C ILE A 776 3.07 -47.23 19.05
N ARG A 777 2.57 -47.74 20.18
CA ARG A 777 3.21 -47.58 21.50
C ARG A 777 4.71 -47.87 21.42
N GLY A 778 5.52 -46.84 21.63
CA GLY A 778 6.99 -46.91 21.66
C GLY A 778 7.62 -45.52 21.57
N TYR A 779 8.88 -45.38 22.00
CA TYR A 779 9.66 -44.14 21.96
C TYR A 779 11.15 -44.37 22.20
N MET A 780 11.96 -43.33 21.99
CA MET A 780 13.33 -43.26 22.50
C MET A 780 13.37 -42.43 23.79
N ALA A 781 14.09 -42.89 24.81
CA ALA A 781 14.24 -42.19 26.08
C ALA A 781 15.70 -41.96 26.43
N GLN A 782 16.04 -40.70 26.73
CA GLN A 782 17.34 -40.28 27.24
C GLN A 782 17.18 -39.86 28.70
N SER A 783 17.90 -40.52 29.61
CA SER A 783 17.93 -40.08 31.01
C SER A 783 18.58 -38.72 31.15
N HIS A 784 18.06 -37.94 32.10
CA HIS A 784 18.56 -36.60 32.39
C HIS A 784 20.04 -36.59 32.82
N TYR A 785 20.73 -35.51 32.47
CA TYR A 785 22.09 -35.17 32.88
C TYR A 785 22.22 -33.64 32.98
N ASP A 786 23.20 -33.15 33.75
CA ASP A 786 23.28 -31.74 34.18
C ASP A 786 23.25 -30.71 33.04
N ALA A 787 23.83 -31.03 31.87
CA ALA A 787 23.81 -30.13 30.73
C ALA A 787 22.43 -30.02 30.05
N LEU A 788 21.58 -31.05 30.15
CA LEU A 788 20.19 -31.06 29.64
C LEU A 788 19.23 -30.41 30.66
N ASN A 789 19.61 -29.23 31.14
CA ASN A 789 18.87 -28.46 32.14
C ASN A 789 18.06 -27.34 31.47
N MET A 790 16.78 -27.60 31.20
CA MET A 790 15.84 -26.63 30.63
C MET A 790 14.99 -26.00 31.74
N GLY A 791 15.62 -25.14 32.56
CA GLY A 791 15.01 -24.55 33.75
C GLY A 791 14.40 -23.17 33.55
N THR A 792 15.09 -22.12 34.02
CA THR A 792 14.61 -20.72 33.99
C THR A 792 15.16 -19.89 32.82
N GLY A 793 16.21 -20.38 32.15
CA GLY A 793 16.87 -19.65 31.07
C GLY A 793 16.28 -19.94 29.69
N SER A 794 16.71 -19.15 28.70
CA SER A 794 16.36 -19.37 27.30
C SER A 794 16.93 -20.69 26.79
N PHE A 795 16.21 -21.35 25.89
CA PHE A 795 16.67 -22.54 25.18
C PHE A 795 16.01 -22.63 23.80
N SER A 796 16.62 -23.39 22.90
CA SER A 796 16.06 -23.66 21.57
C SER A 796 16.16 -25.15 21.26
N ILE A 797 15.11 -25.72 20.67
CA ILE A 797 15.06 -27.11 20.20
C ILE A 797 14.90 -27.06 18.69
N ALA A 798 15.86 -27.60 17.95
CA ALA A 798 15.81 -27.71 16.50
C ALA A 798 15.81 -29.19 16.11
N LEU A 799 14.97 -29.59 15.16
CA LEU A 799 14.95 -30.95 14.62
C LEU A 799 14.39 -30.94 13.21
N TRP A 800 14.78 -31.93 12.41
CA TRP A 800 14.08 -32.26 11.19
C TRP A 800 13.00 -33.30 11.49
N PHE A 801 11.81 -33.12 10.92
CA PHE A 801 10.76 -34.13 11.00
C PHE A 801 10.13 -34.38 9.63
N LYS A 802 9.55 -35.57 9.50
CA LYS A 802 8.81 -36.00 8.30
C LYS A 802 7.63 -36.84 8.71
N SER A 803 6.42 -36.37 8.46
CA SER A 803 5.18 -37.09 8.77
C SER A 803 4.07 -36.68 7.82
N ALA A 804 3.14 -37.59 7.56
CA ALA A 804 2.00 -37.33 6.68
C ALA A 804 0.81 -36.65 7.37
N GLY A 805 0.89 -36.39 8.69
CA GLY A 805 -0.24 -35.86 9.46
C GLY A 805 -1.40 -36.85 9.56
N ALA A 806 -2.41 -36.51 10.37
CA ALA A 806 -3.67 -37.23 10.47
C ALA A 806 -4.73 -36.41 11.23
N ASP A 807 -6.01 -36.62 10.91
CA ASP A 807 -7.12 -36.01 11.65
C ASP A 807 -7.36 -36.69 12.99
N ASN A 808 -7.79 -35.92 14.00
CA ASN A 808 -8.16 -36.40 15.35
C ASN A 808 -7.06 -37.22 16.06
N ILE A 809 -5.82 -36.91 15.74
CA ILE A 809 -4.64 -37.55 16.28
C ILE A 809 -3.96 -36.64 17.30
N ASP A 810 -3.26 -37.28 18.23
CA ASP A 810 -2.41 -36.65 19.22
C ASP A 810 -1.04 -37.37 19.17
N TRP A 811 -0.01 -36.66 18.69
CA TRP A 811 1.35 -37.17 18.52
C TRP A 811 2.37 -36.24 19.17
N TYR A 812 3.30 -36.78 19.92
CA TYR A 812 4.43 -36.02 20.44
C TYR A 812 5.71 -36.33 19.67
N LEU A 813 6.30 -35.30 19.07
CA LEU A 813 7.63 -35.40 18.46
C LEU A 813 8.69 -35.38 19.57
N PHE A 814 8.47 -34.55 20.58
CA PHE A 814 9.39 -34.34 21.69
C PHE A 814 8.62 -34.08 22.99
N HIS A 815 9.07 -34.67 24.10
CA HIS A 815 8.53 -34.40 25.43
C HIS A 815 9.59 -34.55 26.51
N LYS A 816 9.53 -33.70 27.54
CA LYS A 816 10.33 -33.85 28.76
C LYS A 816 9.52 -33.41 29.97
N GLY A 817 9.52 -34.21 31.04
CA GLY A 817 8.77 -33.94 32.27
C GLY A 817 7.43 -34.68 32.40
N SER A 818 6.53 -34.14 33.22
CA SER A 818 5.23 -34.74 33.54
C SER A 818 4.07 -33.76 33.51
N HIS A 819 2.96 -34.14 32.88
CA HIS A 819 1.73 -33.31 32.84
C HIS A 819 1.01 -33.18 34.18
N THR A 820 1.35 -34.01 35.18
CA THR A 820 0.68 -33.97 36.48
C THR A 820 1.66 -34.28 37.61
N ALA A 821 1.69 -33.41 38.61
CA ALA A 821 2.54 -33.59 39.78
C ALA A 821 2.12 -34.82 40.60
N ASN A 822 3.08 -35.70 40.87
CA ASN A 822 2.92 -36.85 41.75
C ASN A 822 4.24 -37.17 42.47
N ALA A 823 4.34 -36.70 43.71
CA ALA A 823 5.52 -36.86 44.55
C ALA A 823 5.90 -38.33 44.82
N SER A 824 4.96 -39.29 44.72
CA SER A 824 5.24 -40.72 44.99
C SER A 824 6.08 -41.38 43.90
N ILE A 825 6.12 -40.79 42.71
CA ILE A 825 6.90 -41.28 41.55
C ILE A 825 7.90 -40.22 41.05
N GLY A 826 8.08 -39.11 41.80
CA GLY A 826 8.98 -38.02 41.42
C GLY A 826 8.46 -37.08 40.33
N ALA A 827 7.20 -37.21 39.90
CA ALA A 827 6.61 -36.38 38.85
C ALA A 827 6.35 -34.95 39.37
N THR A 828 6.85 -33.94 38.66
CA THR A 828 6.79 -32.53 39.10
C THR A 828 5.59 -31.74 38.59
N GLY A 829 4.90 -32.24 37.55
CA GLY A 829 3.85 -31.48 36.86
C GLY A 829 4.38 -30.45 35.86
N LYS A 830 5.71 -30.35 35.74
CA LYS A 830 6.40 -29.45 34.81
C LYS A 830 6.76 -30.20 33.55
N TRP A 831 6.57 -29.60 32.39
CA TRP A 831 6.90 -30.25 31.13
C TRP A 831 7.16 -29.29 29.98
N ILE A 832 7.87 -29.79 28.98
CA ILE A 832 8.09 -29.18 27.67
C ILE A 832 7.63 -30.19 26.62
N GLY A 833 6.90 -29.74 25.61
CA GLY A 833 6.38 -30.62 24.58
C GLY A 833 6.27 -29.97 23.20
N ILE A 834 6.55 -30.76 22.17
CA ILE A 834 6.25 -30.46 20.77
C ILE A 834 5.23 -31.50 20.31
N GLN A 835 4.01 -31.05 20.09
CA GLN A 835 2.83 -31.90 19.93
C GLN A 835 2.09 -31.56 18.63
N TYR A 836 1.80 -32.56 17.81
CA TYR A 836 0.82 -32.44 16.74
C TYR A 836 -0.55 -32.89 17.26
N LYS A 837 -1.52 -31.96 17.29
CA LYS A 837 -2.87 -32.20 17.80
C LYS A 837 -3.89 -31.30 17.10
N ASN A 838 -5.02 -31.87 16.70
CA ASN A 838 -6.13 -31.13 16.07
C ASN A 838 -5.67 -30.29 14.86
N ASN A 839 -4.78 -30.85 14.03
CA ASN A 839 -4.18 -30.20 12.87
C ASN A 839 -3.33 -28.96 13.19
N ASN A 840 -2.94 -28.80 14.46
CA ASN A 840 -1.96 -27.82 14.90
C ASN A 840 -0.69 -28.50 15.38
N LEU A 841 0.44 -27.84 15.13
CA LEU A 841 1.70 -28.11 15.77
C LEU A 841 1.80 -27.15 16.95
N THR A 842 1.92 -27.71 18.14
CA THR A 842 1.91 -27.00 19.41
C THR A 842 3.28 -27.08 20.04
N PHE A 843 3.88 -25.94 20.34
CA PHE A 843 4.99 -25.84 21.29
C PHE A 843 4.44 -25.43 22.66
N GLY A 844 4.52 -26.34 23.62
CA GLY A 844 3.94 -26.17 24.95
C GLY A 844 5.00 -26.23 26.06
N ILE A 845 4.88 -25.34 27.04
CA ILE A 845 5.67 -25.33 28.27
C ILE A 845 4.78 -25.10 29.49
N ASP A 846 5.12 -25.74 30.62
CA ASP A 846 4.33 -25.74 31.84
C ASP A 846 5.24 -25.80 33.08
N ASP A 847 5.03 -24.90 34.04
CA ASP A 847 5.76 -24.84 35.31
C ASP A 847 4.99 -25.43 36.51
N ASN A 848 3.91 -26.17 36.23
CA ASN A 848 2.93 -26.70 37.20
C ASN A 848 2.06 -25.61 37.87
N VAL A 849 2.09 -24.38 37.34
CA VAL A 849 1.23 -23.25 37.76
C VAL A 849 0.56 -22.62 36.55
N THR A 850 1.35 -22.30 35.52
CA THR A 850 0.95 -21.66 34.28
C THR A 850 1.40 -22.54 33.11
N LYS A 851 0.50 -22.72 32.16
CA LYS A 851 0.77 -23.41 30.90
C LYS A 851 0.71 -22.41 29.75
N THR A 852 1.75 -22.37 28.93
CA THR A 852 1.78 -21.60 27.68
C THR A 852 1.87 -22.55 26.50
N ASN A 853 0.88 -22.48 25.59
CA ASN A 853 0.87 -23.18 24.31
C ASN A 853 0.90 -22.19 23.15
N LEU A 854 1.86 -22.34 22.25
CA LEU A 854 1.87 -21.72 20.92
C LEU A 854 1.39 -22.75 19.91
N ASP A 855 0.22 -22.51 19.31
CA ASP A 855 -0.42 -23.39 18.34
C ASP A 855 -0.30 -22.79 16.93
N VAL A 856 0.27 -23.54 15.99
CA VAL A 856 0.45 -23.15 14.58
C VAL A 856 -0.25 -24.17 13.70
N ALA A 857 -0.93 -23.74 12.64
CA ALA A 857 -1.54 -24.66 11.68
C ALA A 857 -0.48 -25.57 11.05
N ALA A 858 -0.70 -26.89 11.11
CA ALA A 858 0.31 -27.89 10.75
C ALA A 858 0.11 -28.54 9.37
N SER A 859 -0.97 -28.22 8.66
CA SER A 859 -1.32 -28.83 7.37
C SER A 859 -0.20 -28.69 6.33
N ASP A 860 0.55 -27.60 6.39
CA ASP A 860 1.54 -27.25 5.38
C ASP A 860 2.89 -27.93 5.62
N TYR A 861 3.07 -28.57 6.78
CA TYR A 861 4.35 -29.14 7.24
C TYR A 861 4.28 -30.63 7.61
N PHE A 862 3.08 -31.19 7.59
CA PHE A 862 2.83 -32.62 7.79
C PHE A 862 2.42 -33.26 6.47
N ASP A 863 3.23 -33.05 5.44
CA ASP A 863 2.99 -33.43 4.04
C ASP A 863 3.80 -34.66 3.58
N ASN A 864 4.50 -35.28 4.53
CA ASN A 864 5.47 -36.36 4.36
C ASN A 864 6.78 -35.97 3.66
N GLU A 865 7.12 -34.68 3.63
CA GLU A 865 8.45 -34.17 3.32
C GLU A 865 9.24 -33.82 4.59
N TRP A 866 10.54 -33.54 4.43
CA TRP A 866 11.40 -33.12 5.54
C TRP A 866 11.23 -31.62 5.79
N HIS A 867 10.86 -31.27 7.02
CA HIS A 867 10.77 -29.88 7.48
C HIS A 867 11.68 -29.64 8.68
N PHE A 868 12.30 -28.46 8.71
CA PHE A 868 13.18 -28.04 9.79
C PHE A 868 12.41 -27.23 10.82
N LEU A 869 12.07 -27.86 11.94
CA LEU A 869 11.35 -27.23 13.05
C LEU A 869 12.34 -26.66 14.06
N THR A 870 12.17 -25.38 14.44
CA THR A 870 12.85 -24.79 15.59
C THR A 870 11.84 -24.18 16.57
N CYS A 871 11.86 -24.62 17.82
CA CYS A 871 11.07 -24.05 18.91
C CYS A 871 11.99 -23.34 19.91
N VAL A 872 11.72 -22.06 20.18
CA VAL A 872 12.56 -21.18 20.99
C VAL A 872 11.78 -20.72 22.22
N ARG A 873 12.37 -20.85 23.40
CA ARG A 873 11.95 -20.10 24.59
C ARG A 873 12.94 -18.97 24.83
N ASP A 874 12.48 -17.74 24.67
CA ASP A 874 13.24 -16.53 24.99
C ASP A 874 12.82 -15.98 26.35
N SER A 875 13.57 -16.35 27.38
CA SER A 875 13.35 -15.89 28.75
C SER A 875 13.65 -14.40 28.96
N ALA A 876 14.50 -13.78 28.12
CA ALA A 876 14.84 -12.37 28.25
C ALA A 876 13.67 -11.50 27.81
N ASN A 877 13.02 -11.87 26.70
CA ASN A 877 11.85 -11.19 26.16
C ASN A 877 10.51 -11.76 26.64
N ARG A 878 10.53 -12.81 27.47
CA ARG A 878 9.35 -13.54 27.96
C ARG A 878 8.44 -14.00 26.82
N GLN A 879 8.99 -14.73 25.85
CA GLN A 879 8.25 -15.23 24.70
C GLN A 879 8.65 -16.67 24.35
N ILE A 880 7.73 -17.40 23.71
CA ILE A 880 8.03 -18.60 22.94
C ILE A 880 7.76 -18.36 21.47
N ILE A 881 8.59 -18.91 20.60
CA ILE A 881 8.58 -18.68 19.15
C ILE A 881 8.74 -20.02 18.44
N MET A 882 8.05 -20.20 17.32
CA MET A 882 8.18 -21.36 16.45
C MET A 882 8.60 -20.91 15.05
N TYR A 883 9.58 -21.62 14.50
CA TYR A 883 10.07 -21.47 13.15
C TYR A 883 9.95 -22.78 12.39
N ILE A 884 9.59 -22.73 11.12
CA ILE A 884 9.64 -23.90 10.22
C ILE A 884 10.34 -23.46 8.93
N ASP A 885 11.32 -24.26 8.49
CA ASP A 885 12.11 -24.04 7.26
C ASP A 885 12.80 -22.67 7.20
N GLY A 886 13.26 -22.19 8.35
CA GLY A 886 13.97 -20.91 8.48
C GLY A 886 13.08 -19.69 8.75
N GLU A 887 11.75 -19.84 8.66
CA GLU A 887 10.79 -18.72 8.75
C GLU A 887 9.99 -18.75 10.06
N VAL A 888 9.62 -17.58 10.58
CA VAL A 888 8.75 -17.47 11.78
C VAL A 888 7.33 -17.88 11.41
N VAL A 889 6.79 -18.89 12.09
CA VAL A 889 5.41 -19.36 11.87
C VAL A 889 4.46 -18.99 13.02
N GLY A 890 5.00 -18.53 14.15
CA GLY A 890 4.20 -17.98 15.25
C GLY A 890 5.02 -17.61 16.48
N SER A 891 4.46 -16.76 17.34
CA SER A 891 5.03 -16.37 18.63
C SER A 891 3.95 -16.16 19.70
N LYS A 892 4.31 -16.28 20.98
CA LYS A 892 3.40 -16.05 22.11
C LYS A 892 4.15 -15.64 23.38
N ALA A 893 3.51 -14.81 24.22
CA ALA A 893 4.06 -14.45 25.52
C ALA A 893 4.22 -15.69 26.44
N ASP A 894 5.40 -15.80 27.06
CA ASP A 894 5.73 -16.81 28.06
C ASP A 894 5.30 -16.35 29.47
N GLY A 895 4.28 -17.01 29.98
CA GLY A 895 3.75 -16.78 31.33
C GLY A 895 4.44 -17.63 32.40
N THR A 896 5.28 -18.59 32.01
CA THR A 896 5.81 -19.63 32.90
C THR A 896 7.07 -19.18 33.65
N GLY A 897 7.28 -19.78 34.82
CA GLY A 897 8.47 -19.64 35.66
C GLY A 897 9.50 -20.75 35.41
N ASN A 898 9.98 -21.36 36.50
CA ASN A 898 10.99 -22.42 36.44
C ASN A 898 10.38 -23.78 36.03
N ILE A 899 10.70 -24.25 34.83
CA ILE A 899 10.22 -25.53 34.28
C ILE A 899 11.21 -26.70 34.46
N PHE A 900 12.25 -26.54 35.29
CA PHE A 900 13.27 -27.59 35.51
C PHE A 900 12.66 -28.90 36.05
N GLU A 901 13.12 -30.01 35.48
CA GLU A 901 12.76 -31.37 35.88
C GLU A 901 13.92 -32.35 35.59
N THR A 902 13.84 -33.58 36.12
CA THR A 902 14.89 -34.61 35.98
C THR A 902 14.40 -35.93 35.38
N GLU A 903 13.15 -36.00 34.94
CA GLU A 903 12.60 -37.17 34.24
C GLU A 903 13.25 -37.33 32.86
N ASP A 904 13.03 -38.50 32.25
CA ASP A 904 13.63 -38.80 30.96
C ASP A 904 13.09 -37.87 29.86
N MET A 905 13.98 -37.49 28.94
CA MET A 905 13.60 -36.84 27.69
C MET A 905 13.14 -37.90 26.69
N VAL A 906 11.93 -37.74 26.17
CA VAL A 906 11.25 -38.69 25.29
C VAL A 906 11.17 -38.11 23.88
N ILE A 907 11.52 -38.93 22.89
CA ILE A 907 11.48 -38.59 21.46
C ILE A 907 10.53 -39.57 20.77
N GLY A 908 9.57 -39.02 20.02
CA GLY A 908 8.55 -39.78 19.30
C GLY A 908 7.37 -40.28 20.15
N ASN A 909 7.21 -39.81 21.39
CA ASN A 909 6.02 -40.01 22.24
C ASN A 909 6.07 -39.03 23.44
N CYS A 910 5.15 -39.18 24.39
CA CYS A 910 5.19 -38.52 25.69
C CYS A 910 5.46 -39.53 26.83
N ASN A 911 5.49 -39.03 28.08
CA ASN A 911 5.88 -39.81 29.28
C ASN A 911 5.02 -41.06 29.53
N VAL A 912 5.45 -41.91 30.48
CA VAL A 912 4.85 -43.22 30.82
C VAL A 912 3.35 -43.21 31.19
N ASN A 913 2.76 -42.05 31.52
CA ASN A 913 1.37 -41.94 31.95
C ASN A 913 0.40 -41.61 30.80
N PHE A 914 0.94 -41.17 29.66
CA PHE A 914 0.18 -40.89 28.44
C PHE A 914 0.80 -41.69 27.29
N ASN A 915 0.04 -41.95 26.23
CA ASN A 915 0.57 -42.69 25.08
C ASN A 915 0.03 -42.09 23.80
N THR A 916 0.83 -41.20 23.22
CA THR A 916 0.56 -40.40 22.01
C THR A 916 1.73 -40.57 21.02
N PRO A 917 1.99 -41.81 20.57
CA PRO A 917 3.18 -42.17 19.80
C PRO A 917 3.17 -41.49 18.43
N PHE A 918 4.27 -40.81 18.10
CA PHE A 918 4.45 -40.17 16.80
C PHE A 918 4.48 -41.20 15.67
N GLN A 919 3.93 -40.82 14.53
CA GLN A 919 4.06 -41.54 13.28
C GLN A 919 4.82 -40.67 12.29
N GLY A 920 6.03 -41.06 11.94
CA GLY A 920 6.90 -40.26 11.06
C GLY A 920 8.36 -40.61 11.23
N ALA A 921 9.25 -39.71 10.81
CA ALA A 921 10.68 -39.78 11.06
C ALA A 921 11.18 -38.48 11.69
N ILE A 922 12.24 -38.59 12.49
CA ILE A 922 12.95 -37.45 13.09
C ILE A 922 14.43 -37.60 12.77
N ASP A 923 15.06 -36.49 12.44
CA ASP A 923 16.48 -36.40 12.13
C ASP A 923 17.11 -35.15 12.79
N GLU A 924 18.43 -35.17 13.00
CA GLU A 924 19.24 -34.01 13.41
C GLU A 924 18.62 -33.19 14.59
N LEU A 925 18.21 -33.87 15.67
CA LEU A 925 17.68 -33.22 16.87
C LEU A 925 18.82 -32.57 17.66
N VAL A 926 18.78 -31.25 17.80
CA VAL A 926 19.72 -30.45 18.57
C VAL A 926 18.99 -29.59 19.60
N ILE A 927 19.50 -29.52 20.82
CA ILE A 927 19.02 -28.61 21.87
C ILE A 927 20.14 -27.65 22.23
N TYR A 928 19.85 -26.34 22.23
CA TYR A 928 20.78 -25.27 22.58
C TYR A 928 20.40 -24.60 23.91
N THR A 929 21.39 -24.19 24.70
CA THR A 929 21.20 -23.12 25.70
C THR A 929 21.13 -21.77 24.98
N GLY A 930 20.12 -20.97 25.28
CA GLY A 930 19.90 -19.66 24.64
C GLY A 930 18.79 -19.64 23.59
N ALA A 931 18.34 -18.44 23.24
CA ALA A 931 17.33 -18.22 22.20
C ALA A 931 18.01 -18.01 20.85
N LEU A 932 17.66 -18.81 19.85
CA LEU A 932 18.04 -18.58 18.46
C LEU A 932 17.29 -17.35 17.90
N SER A 933 18.01 -16.42 17.28
CA SER A 933 17.39 -15.32 16.52
C SER A 933 16.90 -15.82 15.16
N ALA A 934 15.97 -15.08 14.53
CA ALA A 934 15.45 -15.44 13.21
C ALA A 934 16.55 -15.66 12.16
N VAL A 935 17.55 -14.78 12.13
CA VAL A 935 18.72 -14.91 11.24
C VAL A 935 19.50 -16.20 11.52
N LYS A 936 19.72 -16.55 12.79
CA LYS A 936 20.44 -17.79 13.15
C LYS A 936 19.65 -19.04 12.80
N VAL A 937 18.32 -19.04 12.97
CA VAL A 937 17.47 -20.15 12.54
C VAL A 937 17.52 -20.33 11.03
N ARG A 938 17.40 -19.23 10.28
CA ARG A 938 17.51 -19.26 8.81
C ARG A 938 18.86 -19.79 8.35
N ASN A 939 19.96 -19.34 8.96
CA ASN A 939 21.29 -19.85 8.62
C ASN A 939 21.45 -21.34 8.97
N LEU A 940 20.94 -21.79 10.12
CA LEU A 940 20.96 -23.22 10.48
C LEU A 940 20.18 -24.08 9.49
N TYR A 941 19.02 -23.61 9.04
CA TYR A 941 18.25 -24.26 7.99
C TYR A 941 19.05 -24.33 6.68
N GLU A 942 19.59 -23.20 6.23
CA GLU A 942 20.35 -23.11 4.98
C GLU A 942 21.63 -23.96 4.97
N GLU A 943 22.30 -24.11 6.12
CA GLU A 943 23.48 -24.96 6.26
C GLU A 943 23.16 -26.46 6.29
N GLN A 944 21.99 -26.83 6.82
CA GLN A 944 21.61 -28.23 7.05
C GLN A 944 20.69 -28.80 5.99
N ARG A 945 20.00 -27.95 5.22
CA ARG A 945 19.10 -28.43 4.17
C ARG A 945 19.89 -29.32 3.20
N PRO A 946 19.33 -30.46 2.76
CA PRO A 946 20.08 -31.45 1.99
C PRO A 946 20.73 -30.83 0.74
N SER A 947 22.06 -30.76 0.72
CA SER A 947 22.80 -30.23 -0.43
C SER A 947 22.90 -31.31 -1.52
N GLY A 948 21.96 -31.25 -2.46
CA GLY A 948 21.82 -32.18 -3.58
C GLY A 948 21.19 -31.48 -4.78
N ALA A 949 22.00 -30.64 -5.47
CA ALA A 949 21.68 -29.53 -6.36
C ALA A 949 21.42 -28.26 -5.53
N ILE A 950 22.27 -27.22 -5.54
CA ILE A 950 22.56 -26.41 -6.73
C ILE A 950 23.93 -25.69 -6.69
N ASP A 951 24.77 -25.92 -7.71
CA ASP A 951 25.76 -24.96 -8.22
C ASP A 951 24.98 -23.86 -8.98
N ALA A 952 25.29 -22.57 -8.87
CA ALA A 952 24.44 -21.49 -9.42
C ALA A 952 24.11 -21.61 -10.93
N THR A 953 24.78 -22.52 -11.65
CA THR A 953 24.51 -22.95 -13.03
C THR A 953 23.66 -24.23 -13.21
N THR A 954 23.26 -24.96 -12.16
CA THR A 954 22.47 -26.21 -12.22
C THR A 954 21.44 -26.30 -11.08
N MET A 955 20.54 -25.32 -10.95
CA MET A 955 19.41 -25.48 -10.03
C MET A 955 18.54 -26.64 -10.50
N SER A 956 18.04 -27.48 -9.60
CA SER A 956 16.99 -28.42 -10.00
C SER A 956 15.75 -27.60 -10.42
N VAL A 957 15.04 -28.05 -11.44
CA VAL A 957 13.82 -27.39 -11.93
C VAL A 957 12.82 -27.13 -10.79
N THR A 958 12.82 -27.93 -9.72
CA THR A 958 12.04 -27.74 -8.48
C THR A 958 12.37 -26.50 -7.66
N GLN A 959 13.61 -26.04 -7.71
CA GLN A 959 14.09 -24.86 -6.97
C GLN A 959 14.13 -23.62 -7.85
N ARG A 960 14.18 -23.79 -9.19
CA ARG A 960 13.98 -22.70 -10.17
C ARG A 960 12.51 -22.33 -10.27
N VAL A 961 11.64 -23.32 -10.24
CA VAL A 961 10.20 -23.14 -10.42
C VAL A 961 9.54 -22.86 -9.05
N LYS A 962 9.34 -21.58 -8.73
CA LYS A 962 8.53 -21.16 -7.58
C LYS A 962 7.07 -21.06 -8.01
N VAL A 963 6.16 -21.58 -7.21
CA VAL A 963 4.72 -21.48 -7.49
C VAL A 963 4.03 -20.81 -6.33
N TYR A 964 3.31 -19.73 -6.61
CA TYR A 964 2.56 -18.98 -5.62
C TYR A 964 1.22 -18.48 -6.19
N PRO A 965 0.11 -18.60 -5.45
CA PRO A 965 -0.02 -19.40 -4.24
C PRO A 965 -0.13 -20.89 -4.59
N THR A 966 0.25 -21.79 -3.68
CA THR A 966 0.02 -23.23 -3.85
C THR A 966 -1.38 -23.65 -3.40
N THR A 967 -2.07 -22.77 -2.67
CA THR A 967 -3.50 -22.84 -2.38
C THR A 967 -4.16 -21.70 -3.13
N PHE A 968 -4.97 -22.02 -4.14
CA PHE A 968 -5.36 -21.07 -5.18
C PHE A 968 -6.87 -21.12 -5.43
N SER A 969 -7.45 -19.97 -5.76
CA SER A 969 -8.88 -19.85 -6.08
C SER A 969 -9.16 -19.76 -7.58
N ASP A 970 -8.26 -19.16 -8.38
CA ASP A 970 -8.41 -19.01 -9.83
C ASP A 970 -7.08 -19.01 -10.61
N GLN A 971 -5.99 -18.59 -9.97
CA GLN A 971 -4.70 -18.51 -10.65
C GLN A 971 -3.54 -18.90 -9.75
N ILE A 972 -2.46 -19.31 -10.40
CA ILE A 972 -1.16 -19.59 -9.81
C ILE A 972 -0.11 -18.88 -10.66
N THR A 973 0.84 -18.25 -10.00
CA THR A 973 2.03 -17.69 -10.63
C THR A 973 3.15 -18.68 -10.51
N VAL A 974 3.85 -18.92 -11.61
CA VAL A 974 5.01 -19.80 -11.68
C VAL A 974 6.22 -18.96 -12.10
N THR A 975 7.14 -18.73 -11.18
CA THR A 975 8.40 -18.00 -11.43
C THR A 975 9.51 -18.99 -11.73
N LEU A 976 10.33 -18.70 -12.73
CA LEU A 976 11.44 -19.53 -13.19
C LEU A 976 12.78 -18.85 -12.92
N ASP A 977 13.31 -19.04 -11.72
CA ASP A 977 14.55 -18.44 -11.26
C ASP A 977 15.77 -19.17 -11.84
N GLY A 978 16.62 -18.46 -12.58
CA GLY A 978 17.90 -18.97 -13.07
C GLY A 978 17.83 -19.89 -14.29
N LEU A 979 16.66 -19.99 -14.96
CA LEU A 979 16.53 -20.59 -16.30
C LEU A 979 16.85 -19.55 -17.38
N GLU A 980 17.52 -19.97 -18.45
CA GLU A 980 17.63 -19.17 -19.68
C GLU A 980 16.30 -19.15 -20.43
N SER A 981 16.04 -18.12 -21.23
CA SER A 981 14.73 -17.97 -21.88
C SER A 981 14.39 -19.16 -22.81
N GLU A 982 13.26 -19.83 -22.58
CA GLU A 982 12.90 -21.09 -23.24
C GLU A 982 11.38 -21.34 -23.31
N ASN A 983 10.93 -22.37 -24.07
CA ASN A 983 9.53 -22.81 -24.05
C ASN A 983 9.27 -23.82 -22.93
N VAL A 984 8.33 -23.51 -22.04
CA VAL A 984 7.99 -24.29 -20.85
C VAL A 984 6.54 -24.75 -20.93
N SER A 985 6.30 -26.05 -20.76
CA SER A 985 4.95 -26.64 -20.73
C SER A 985 4.42 -26.73 -19.30
N PHE A 986 3.18 -26.33 -19.08
CA PHE A 986 2.49 -26.42 -17.82
C PHE A 986 1.26 -27.30 -18.01
N ILE A 987 1.22 -28.42 -17.29
CA ILE A 987 0.15 -29.41 -17.34
C ILE A 987 -0.41 -29.54 -15.94
N ILE A 988 -1.72 -29.41 -15.74
CA ILE A 988 -2.33 -29.59 -14.44
C ILE A 988 -3.34 -30.71 -14.52
N HIS A 989 -3.21 -31.70 -13.62
CA HIS A 989 -4.13 -32.81 -13.48
C HIS A 989 -4.96 -32.65 -12.19
N SER A 990 -6.22 -33.09 -12.22
CA SER A 990 -7.01 -33.25 -10.99
C SER A 990 -6.57 -34.46 -10.17
N ALA A 991 -7.04 -34.56 -8.93
CA ALA A 991 -6.75 -35.70 -8.04
C ALA A 991 -7.16 -37.08 -8.61
N SER A 992 -8.09 -37.14 -9.58
CA SER A 992 -8.46 -38.39 -10.27
C SER A 992 -7.56 -38.73 -11.46
N GLY A 993 -6.58 -37.87 -11.77
CA GLY A 993 -5.65 -38.01 -12.89
C GLY A 993 -6.17 -37.44 -14.21
N MET A 994 -7.31 -36.73 -14.21
CA MET A 994 -7.84 -36.08 -15.42
C MET A 994 -7.02 -34.82 -15.74
N GLU A 995 -6.54 -34.66 -16.97
CA GLU A 995 -5.83 -33.47 -17.44
C GLU A 995 -6.82 -32.30 -17.56
N MET A 996 -6.58 -31.25 -16.77
CA MET A 996 -7.45 -30.08 -16.65
C MET A 996 -6.85 -28.86 -17.35
N TYR A 997 -5.52 -28.80 -17.46
CA TYR A 997 -4.76 -27.75 -18.13
C TYR A 997 -3.55 -28.34 -18.82
N ASN A 998 -3.23 -27.88 -20.03
CA ASN A 998 -2.02 -28.28 -20.77
C ASN A 998 -1.67 -27.21 -21.81
N ARG A 999 -0.69 -26.36 -21.48
CA ARG A 999 -0.25 -25.23 -22.32
C ARG A 999 1.26 -25.13 -22.29
N SER A 1000 1.86 -24.55 -23.32
CA SER A 1000 3.28 -24.20 -23.31
C SER A 1000 3.45 -22.71 -23.58
N TYR A 1001 4.36 -22.07 -22.84
CA TYR A 1001 4.64 -20.64 -22.92
C TYR A 1001 6.14 -20.42 -23.10
N PHE A 1002 6.53 -19.37 -23.84
CA PHE A 1002 7.92 -18.93 -23.87
C PHE A 1002 8.19 -18.10 -22.61
N ALA A 1003 9.06 -18.60 -21.72
CA ALA A 1003 9.45 -17.98 -20.48
C ALA A 1003 10.74 -17.17 -20.68
N GLU A 1004 10.75 -15.90 -20.28
CA GLU A 1004 11.96 -15.08 -20.26
C GLU A 1004 12.68 -15.18 -18.90
N LYS A 1005 14.01 -15.04 -18.90
CA LYS A 1005 14.85 -15.21 -17.72
C LYS A 1005 14.40 -14.32 -16.55
N HIS A 1006 14.05 -14.93 -15.41
CA HIS A 1006 13.51 -14.30 -14.18
C HIS A 1006 12.10 -13.68 -14.30
N SER A 1007 11.33 -14.00 -15.34
CA SER A 1007 9.97 -13.50 -15.48
C SER A 1007 8.92 -14.46 -14.90
N PRO A 1008 7.99 -13.98 -14.06
CA PRO A 1008 6.87 -14.78 -13.55
C PRO A 1008 5.85 -15.08 -14.66
N LEU A 1009 5.32 -16.31 -14.68
CA LEU A 1009 4.30 -16.76 -15.64
C LEU A 1009 3.01 -17.14 -14.90
N THR A 1010 1.91 -16.44 -15.21
CA THR A 1010 0.62 -16.66 -14.53
C THR A 1010 -0.27 -17.63 -15.30
N ILE A 1011 -0.64 -18.75 -14.67
CA ILE A 1011 -1.68 -19.67 -15.14
C ILE A 1011 -2.98 -19.31 -14.44
N SER A 1012 -4.00 -18.99 -15.22
CA SER A 1012 -5.23 -18.36 -14.74
C SER A 1012 -6.47 -18.94 -15.45
N GLY A 1013 -7.66 -18.72 -14.90
CA GLY A 1013 -8.89 -19.38 -15.38
C GLY A 1013 -9.05 -20.80 -14.82
N LEU A 1014 -8.52 -21.03 -13.62
CA LEU A 1014 -8.63 -22.30 -12.91
C LEU A 1014 -9.85 -22.31 -11.95
N ASN A 1015 -10.63 -21.24 -11.90
CA ASN A 1015 -11.83 -21.07 -11.07
C ASN A 1015 -12.93 -22.12 -11.28
N GLU A 1016 -13.13 -22.62 -12.50
CA GLU A 1016 -14.18 -23.63 -12.79
C GLU A 1016 -13.81 -25.05 -12.33
N TRP A 1017 -12.60 -25.22 -11.80
CA TRP A 1017 -12.16 -26.50 -11.29
C TRP A 1017 -12.78 -26.77 -9.93
N VAL A 1018 -13.25 -28.00 -9.76
CA VAL A 1018 -13.87 -28.45 -8.52
C VAL A 1018 -12.86 -28.37 -7.37
N ASN A 1019 -13.28 -27.86 -6.22
CA ASN A 1019 -12.40 -27.76 -5.05
C ASN A 1019 -11.79 -29.12 -4.72
N GLY A 1020 -10.49 -29.13 -4.44
CA GLY A 1020 -9.74 -30.36 -4.29
C GLY A 1020 -8.28 -30.22 -4.69
N LEU A 1021 -7.58 -31.35 -4.64
CA LEU A 1021 -6.16 -31.41 -4.97
C LEU A 1021 -5.95 -31.49 -6.48
N TYR A 1022 -5.02 -30.68 -6.95
CA TYR A 1022 -4.50 -30.68 -8.31
C TYR A 1022 -2.99 -30.89 -8.27
N THR A 1023 -2.43 -31.37 -9.37
CA THR A 1023 -0.98 -31.48 -9.53
C THR A 1023 -0.58 -30.71 -10.77
N LEU A 1024 0.12 -29.59 -10.58
CA LEU A 1024 0.81 -28.89 -11.65
C LEU A 1024 2.10 -29.64 -11.98
N THR A 1025 2.36 -29.81 -13.27
CA THR A 1025 3.56 -30.35 -13.88
C THR A 1025 4.13 -29.29 -14.81
N VAL A 1026 5.33 -28.80 -14.53
CA VAL A 1026 6.05 -27.80 -15.34
C VAL A 1026 7.21 -28.51 -16.03
N ILE A 1027 7.22 -28.56 -17.35
CA ILE A 1027 8.22 -29.23 -18.19
C ILE A 1027 9.05 -28.15 -18.88
N THR A 1028 10.34 -28.12 -18.57
CA THR A 1028 11.35 -27.24 -19.16
C THR A 1028 12.36 -28.08 -19.95
N SER A 1029 13.27 -27.46 -20.71
CA SER A 1029 14.38 -28.16 -21.37
C SER A 1029 15.35 -28.81 -20.37
N GLU A 1030 15.36 -28.32 -19.13
CA GLU A 1030 16.22 -28.81 -18.06
C GLU A 1030 15.55 -29.88 -17.17
N GLY A 1031 14.25 -30.13 -17.32
CA GLY A 1031 13.53 -31.18 -16.59
C GLY A 1031 12.08 -30.86 -16.25
N THR A 1032 11.44 -31.75 -15.49
CA THR A 1032 10.04 -31.65 -15.09
C THR A 1032 9.91 -31.39 -13.58
N PHE A 1033 9.19 -30.33 -13.19
CA PHE A 1033 8.78 -30.03 -11.83
C PHE A 1033 7.32 -30.41 -11.63
N THR A 1034 6.96 -30.88 -10.44
CA THR A 1034 5.56 -31.08 -10.07
C THR A 1034 5.26 -30.45 -8.72
N ARG A 1035 4.15 -29.73 -8.60
CA ARG A 1035 3.68 -29.12 -7.35
C ARG A 1035 2.22 -29.51 -7.12
N LYS A 1036 1.90 -29.92 -5.90
CA LYS A 1036 0.50 -30.05 -5.48
C LYS A 1036 -0.08 -28.66 -5.29
N LEU A 1037 -1.27 -28.49 -5.82
CA LEU A 1037 -2.03 -27.27 -5.69
C LEU A 1037 -3.36 -27.61 -5.03
N ILE A 1038 -3.81 -26.76 -4.14
CA ILE A 1038 -5.10 -26.93 -3.46
C ILE A 1038 -6.03 -25.88 -4.02
N LYS A 1039 -7.07 -26.33 -4.72
CA LYS A 1039 -8.17 -25.47 -5.13
C LYS A 1039 -9.14 -25.37 -3.95
N GLU A 1040 -9.22 -24.21 -3.32
CA GLU A 1040 -10.21 -23.91 -2.26
C GLU A 1040 -11.60 -23.61 -2.78
#